data_AF-Q3AA76-F1
#
_entry.id   AF-Q3AA76-F1
#
_cell.length_a   1.000
_cell.length_b   1.000
_cell.length_c   1.000
_cell.angle_alpha   90.00
_cell.angle_beta   90.00
_cell.angle_gamma   90.00
#
_symmetry.space_group_name_H-M   'P 1'
#
loop_
_entity.id
_entity.type
_entity.pdbx_description
1 polymer ?
#
loop_
_entity_poly.entity_id
_entity_poly.type
_entity_poly.pdbx_seq_one_letter_code
_entity_poly.pdbx_strand_id
1 'polypeptide(L)'
;MIENIYWAGLLHDIGKFWQRAENKQIKHQELSGTFVHHNFASEELVALVANHHDPETKDDYILAIADKLSAGEREDQSPGGNVADEPLISLFSRIKLSRGAEGEQYIPLKLYEPDEPPFPVADKRKATLNGNGYKQLWDSFNQEFSKVKNNLNATLYLLQKYLTLIPSAAFYSRATISLYDHARTTAAIAAALYKEDIPEPTLQKIHQHLKNKNYQASELQKPYFLLVGGDIAGIQDFLYDIPLDNAAKNLRGRSFLVGYLNRLIALYLVEELGLLEPSILLIGGGRFTLLLPYSDLEKLQEIKGRVEKIIYQAFNGKLKFILGSIPLTINDLAEGNITKRWDDLGQELNREKMKPFLTLIKETPDLIFGPFDTPDNICPICGREVTGETGLCSFCQSIVEMGAELPRTEILQEKKVVEKSSINEISNINELFLALGRQVRFSDKPEQDYFNLLLNSYDFVVKNCQGFYFAPKTAAYEFEVLAKKSEGIDTWGVLRGDVDNLGKLFREGFADKITITSIAALSRAMGEFFGVYFNDLLKEFGDTVYTVYAGGDDFFVVGSWSVLPKVALKLRRQFTLYCAGNRDLTFSAAIKLAPNFKHPLFKVAQEAYELLEEKAKTGSKDKIAFLDRAYTWDEFSRLQGLKDHIKKVVQGGGSRAIIQHLYGIKNLLNAGEREASYPKVWRLVYQLSRYRDSLKKELQTYFREKIMDVVVFNTTEINPLASPAARWAELELRARGD
;
A
#
# COMPACT_ATOMS: atom_id res chain seq x y z
N MET A 1 29.40 6.59 16.11
CA MET A 1 29.98 6.95 14.79
C MET A 1 28.90 6.96 13.71
N ILE A 2 28.49 5.83 13.09
CA ILE A 2 27.40 5.87 12.08
C ILE A 2 26.03 6.30 12.66
N GLU A 3 25.76 6.03 13.94
CA GLU A 3 24.51 6.45 14.59
C GLU A 3 24.36 7.99 14.63
N ASN A 4 25.45 8.74 14.79
CA ASN A 4 25.43 10.21 14.73
C ASN A 4 25.04 10.71 13.33
N ILE A 5 25.48 10.01 12.27
CA ILE A 5 25.09 10.32 10.89
C ILE A 5 23.58 10.13 10.70
N TYR A 6 23.01 9.04 11.24
CA TYR A 6 21.57 8.83 11.18
C TYR A 6 20.79 9.89 11.97
N TRP A 7 21.22 10.19 13.20
CA TRP A 7 20.61 11.26 14.00
C TRP A 7 20.66 12.62 13.29
N ALA A 8 21.81 12.96 12.71
CA ALA A 8 21.96 14.21 11.99
C ALA A 8 21.10 14.24 10.72
N GLY A 9 21.09 13.16 9.93
CA GLY A 9 20.22 13.03 8.76
C GLY A 9 18.74 13.19 9.11
N LEU A 10 18.29 12.65 10.25
CA LEU A 10 16.89 12.76 10.69
C LEU A 10 16.52 14.13 11.28
N LEU A 11 17.48 14.85 11.86
CA LEU A 11 17.23 16.08 12.62
C LEU A 11 17.80 17.36 11.99
N HIS A 12 18.57 17.29 10.90
CA HIS A 12 19.22 18.46 10.29
C HIS A 12 18.25 19.62 10.00
N ASP A 13 17.02 19.29 9.61
CA ASP A 13 15.98 20.23 9.22
C ASP A 13 14.82 20.37 10.22
N ILE A 14 14.94 19.79 11.44
CA ILE A 14 13.87 19.89 12.46
C ILE A 14 13.56 21.34 12.84
N GLY A 15 14.55 22.23 12.74
CA GLY A 15 14.40 23.66 12.95
C GLY A 15 13.38 24.32 12.01
N LYS A 16 13.06 23.74 10.84
CA LYS A 16 11.99 24.23 9.96
C LYS A 16 10.62 24.11 10.62
N PHE A 17 10.38 23.03 11.38
CA PHE A 17 9.14 22.86 12.13
C PHE A 17 9.07 23.88 13.28
N TRP A 18 10.16 24.04 14.04
CA TRP A 18 10.23 25.04 15.11
C TRP A 18 10.05 26.47 14.59
N GLN A 19 10.69 26.81 13.47
CA GLN A 19 10.61 28.13 12.85
C GLN A 19 9.16 28.49 12.51
N ARG A 20 8.39 27.55 11.94
CA ARG A 20 6.97 27.73 11.61
C ARG A 20 6.07 27.82 12.83
N ALA A 21 6.42 27.15 13.93
CA ALA A 21 5.67 27.16 15.18
C ALA A 21 5.76 28.50 15.92
N GLU A 22 6.92 29.17 15.88
CA GLU A 22 7.15 30.40 16.65
C GLU A 22 7.35 31.65 15.77
N ASN A 23 7.23 31.51 14.45
CA ASN A 23 7.50 32.57 13.47
C ASN A 23 8.86 33.27 13.68
N LYS A 24 9.88 32.46 14.01
CA LYS A 24 11.23 32.94 14.29
C LYS A 24 11.92 33.39 13.01
N GLN A 25 12.54 34.56 13.02
CA GLN A 25 13.41 35.06 11.93
C GLN A 25 14.83 34.44 11.97
N ILE A 26 15.05 33.46 12.84
CA ILE A 26 16.32 32.74 13.00
C ILE A 26 16.42 31.70 11.86
N LYS A 27 17.64 31.47 11.35
CA LYS A 27 17.90 30.44 10.34
C LYS A 27 17.54 29.05 10.89
N HIS A 28 16.96 28.19 10.05
CA HIS A 28 16.49 26.88 10.52
C HIS A 28 17.64 25.98 10.99
N GLN A 29 18.83 26.03 10.38
CA GLN A 29 19.97 25.23 10.84
C GLN A 29 20.42 25.58 12.27
N GLU A 30 20.33 26.85 12.67
CA GLU A 30 20.66 27.30 14.04
C GLU A 30 19.61 26.79 15.04
N LEU A 31 18.33 26.77 14.64
CA LEU A 31 17.25 26.19 15.44
C LEU A 31 17.37 24.68 15.56
N SER A 32 17.75 23.97 14.50
CA SER A 32 18.04 22.54 14.53
C SER A 32 19.19 22.24 15.50
N GLY A 33 20.30 22.97 15.40
CA GLY A 33 21.44 22.83 16.32
C GLY A 33 21.05 23.10 17.77
N THR A 34 20.24 24.13 18.01
CA THR A 34 19.72 24.45 19.35
C THR A 34 18.80 23.34 19.88
N PHE A 35 17.92 22.80 19.05
CA PHE A 35 17.04 21.69 19.41
C PHE A 35 17.84 20.46 19.81
N VAL A 36 18.86 20.12 19.03
CA VAL A 36 19.75 18.98 19.31
C VAL A 36 20.53 19.23 20.60
N HIS A 37 21.10 20.42 20.79
CA HIS A 37 21.86 20.78 21.99
C HIS A 37 21.04 20.62 23.27
N HIS A 38 19.76 21.00 23.25
CA HIS A 38 18.88 20.82 24.42
C HIS A 38 18.52 19.37 24.71
N ASN A 39 18.55 18.49 23.70
CA ASN A 39 18.04 17.13 23.83
C ASN A 39 19.13 16.06 23.97
N PHE A 40 20.32 16.31 23.43
CA PHE A 40 21.43 15.36 23.33
C PHE A 40 22.70 15.93 23.95
N ALA A 41 23.43 15.09 24.68
CA ALA A 41 24.75 15.42 25.24
C ALA A 41 25.88 15.08 24.26
N SER A 42 25.78 15.54 23.00
CA SER A 42 26.79 15.30 21.95
C SER A 42 27.08 16.58 21.17
N GLU A 43 28.25 17.18 21.44
CA GLU A 43 28.71 18.37 20.71
C GLU A 43 28.97 18.08 19.23
N GLU A 44 29.48 16.88 18.92
CA GLU A 44 29.66 16.41 17.54
C GLU A 44 28.36 16.42 16.74
N LEU A 45 27.27 15.88 17.31
CA LEU A 45 25.96 15.85 16.66
C LEU A 45 25.40 17.27 16.46
N VAL A 46 25.59 18.16 17.45
CA VAL A 46 25.17 19.57 17.36
C VAL A 46 25.90 20.26 16.21
N ALA A 47 27.22 20.12 16.13
CA ALA A 47 28.04 20.70 15.08
C ALA A 47 27.62 20.18 13.70
N LEU A 48 27.48 18.85 13.57
CA LEU A 48 27.08 18.21 12.31
C LEU A 48 25.72 18.73 11.81
N VAL A 49 24.74 18.88 12.70
CA VAL A 49 23.42 19.43 12.36
C VAL A 49 23.48 20.92 12.04
N ALA A 50 24.32 21.71 12.72
CA ALA A 50 24.43 23.16 12.48
C ALA A 50 25.18 23.49 11.18
N ASN A 51 26.20 22.70 10.83
CA ASN A 51 27.16 23.00 9.76
C ASN A 51 26.79 22.43 8.39
N HIS A 52 25.65 21.74 8.22
CA HIS A 52 25.31 21.09 6.95
C HIS A 52 25.15 22.05 5.74
N HIS A 53 25.00 23.35 5.96
CA HIS A 53 25.02 24.38 4.89
C HIS A 53 26.43 24.88 4.56
N ASP A 54 27.34 24.83 5.52
CA ASP A 54 28.72 25.33 5.46
C ASP A 54 29.67 24.24 5.99
N PRO A 55 29.87 23.13 5.25
CA PRO A 55 30.56 21.95 5.76
C PRO A 55 32.08 22.15 5.86
N GLU A 56 32.67 21.73 6.99
CA GLU A 56 34.12 21.86 7.23
C GLU A 56 34.81 20.50 7.39
N THR A 57 34.11 19.51 7.93
CA THR A 57 34.64 18.16 8.19
C THR A 57 34.11 17.12 7.20
N LYS A 58 34.78 15.97 7.09
CA LYS A 58 34.31 14.80 6.32
C LYS A 58 32.82 14.48 6.54
N ASP A 59 32.37 14.44 7.79
CA ASP A 59 30.99 14.08 8.13
C ASP A 59 30.00 15.20 7.76
N ASP A 60 30.40 16.47 7.90
CA ASP A 60 29.60 17.61 7.43
C ASP A 60 29.39 17.54 5.91
N TYR A 61 30.44 17.22 5.15
CA TYR A 61 30.33 17.06 3.69
C TYR A 61 29.40 15.91 3.32
N ILE A 62 29.46 14.77 4.04
CA ILE A 62 28.54 13.65 3.82
C ILE A 62 27.09 14.10 3.99
N LEU A 63 26.79 14.81 5.07
CA LEU A 63 25.43 15.29 5.35
C LEU A 63 24.97 16.34 4.33
N ALA A 64 25.82 17.31 3.99
CA ALA A 64 25.52 18.34 3.00
C ALA A 64 25.25 17.75 1.60
N ILE A 65 26.04 16.75 1.20
CA ILE A 65 25.82 16.03 -0.07
C ILE A 65 24.49 15.26 0.01
N ALA A 66 24.24 14.54 1.10
CA ALA A 66 23.03 13.74 1.26
C ALA A 66 21.75 14.59 1.23
N ASP A 67 21.74 15.72 1.93
CA ASP A 67 20.64 16.68 1.93
C ASP A 67 20.31 17.16 0.52
N LYS A 68 21.34 17.55 -0.24
CA LYS A 68 21.19 17.99 -1.63
C LYS A 68 20.67 16.90 -2.56
N LEU A 69 21.13 15.65 -2.40
CA LEU A 69 20.67 14.52 -3.22
C LEU A 69 19.24 14.09 -2.86
N SER A 70 18.84 14.23 -1.60
CA SER A 70 17.49 13.95 -1.11
C SER A 70 16.47 14.94 -1.67
N ALA A 71 16.76 16.24 -1.61
CA ALA A 71 15.85 17.28 -2.07
C ALA A 71 15.81 17.41 -3.61
N GLY A 72 16.89 17.04 -4.31
CA GLY A 72 17.02 17.12 -5.77
C GLY A 72 16.88 18.54 -6.32
N GLU A 73 17.23 19.55 -5.50
CA GLU A 73 16.85 20.95 -5.70
C GLU A 73 17.29 21.58 -7.03
N ARG A 74 16.40 22.44 -7.53
CA ARG A 74 16.75 23.63 -8.31
C ARG A 74 16.73 24.80 -7.34
N GLU A 75 17.83 25.54 -7.21
CA GLU A 75 17.76 26.92 -6.74
C GLU A 75 17.06 27.75 -7.84
N ASP A 76 15.73 27.80 -7.83
CA ASP A 76 14.99 28.82 -8.57
C ASP A 76 14.50 29.86 -7.55
N GLN A 77 15.04 31.08 -7.66
CA GLN A 77 14.71 32.18 -6.76
C GLN A 77 13.28 32.65 -6.97
N SER A 78 12.47 32.63 -5.91
CA SER A 78 11.30 33.50 -5.77
C SER A 78 11.32 34.10 -4.36
N PRO A 79 11.41 35.43 -4.21
CA PRO A 79 11.39 36.07 -2.90
C PRO A 79 9.95 36.33 -2.45
N GLY A 80 9.67 36.05 -1.16
CA GLY A 80 8.61 36.70 -0.40
C GLY A 80 7.38 35.85 -0.08
N GLY A 81 7.18 35.61 1.22
CA GLY A 81 5.99 34.97 1.81
C GLY A 81 6.26 34.52 3.24
N ASN A 82 5.22 34.20 4.00
CA ASN A 82 5.36 33.56 5.32
C ASN A 82 5.40 32.04 5.13
N VAL A 83 6.46 31.39 5.63
CA VAL A 83 6.74 29.95 5.44
C VAL A 83 5.61 29.07 6.00
N ALA A 84 4.94 29.56 7.03
CA ALA A 84 3.83 28.87 7.69
C ALA A 84 2.57 28.78 6.80
N ASP A 85 2.46 29.66 5.79
CA ASP A 85 1.30 29.75 4.89
C ASP A 85 1.46 28.89 3.62
N GLU A 86 2.54 28.10 3.52
CA GLU A 86 2.77 27.15 2.42
C GLU A 86 2.47 25.71 2.89
N PRO A 87 1.34 25.11 2.48
CA PRO A 87 1.03 23.72 2.79
C PRO A 87 1.70 22.76 1.80
N LEU A 88 1.79 21.49 2.19
CA LEU A 88 2.31 20.43 1.34
C LEU A 88 1.39 20.23 0.12
N ILE A 89 1.96 20.21 -1.08
CA ILE A 89 1.27 19.91 -2.33
C ILE A 89 1.18 18.39 -2.49
N SER A 90 -0.01 17.88 -2.83
CA SER A 90 -0.19 16.46 -3.10
C SER A 90 0.58 16.02 -4.34
N LEU A 91 1.49 15.06 -4.19
CA LEU A 91 2.20 14.42 -5.30
C LEU A 91 1.22 13.84 -6.32
N PHE A 92 0.07 13.32 -5.89
CA PHE A 92 -0.95 12.78 -6.79
C PHE A 92 -1.53 13.85 -7.73
N SER A 93 -1.61 15.11 -7.31
CA SER A 93 -2.08 16.20 -8.20
C SER A 93 -1.06 16.60 -9.28
N ARG A 94 0.21 16.23 -9.08
CA ARG A 94 1.34 16.54 -9.99
C ARG A 94 1.62 15.43 -11.00
N ILE A 95 1.05 14.25 -10.77
CA ILE A 95 1.20 13.12 -11.68
C ILE A 95 0.22 13.28 -12.86
N LYS A 96 0.71 13.14 -14.08
CA LYS A 96 -0.03 13.20 -15.32
C LYS A 96 0.60 12.30 -16.36
N LEU A 97 -0.12 11.25 -16.75
CA LEU A 97 0.19 10.49 -17.97
C LEU A 97 -0.54 11.06 -19.18
N SER A 98 -1.82 11.38 -19.01
CA SER A 98 -2.66 11.88 -20.10
C SER A 98 -3.54 13.04 -19.64
N ARG A 99 -4.30 12.83 -18.55
CA ARG A 99 -5.28 13.79 -18.05
C ARG A 99 -4.78 14.51 -16.79
N GLY A 100 -4.29 13.75 -15.81
CA GLY A 100 -3.89 14.27 -14.50
C GLY A 100 -5.06 14.75 -13.64
N ALA A 101 -4.75 15.56 -12.63
CA ALA A 101 -5.73 16.28 -11.80
C ALA A 101 -6.10 17.65 -12.40
N GLU A 102 -7.20 18.23 -11.91
CA GLU A 102 -7.63 19.61 -12.23
C GLU A 102 -6.84 20.63 -11.41
N GLY A 103 -5.55 20.75 -11.72
CA GLY A 103 -4.63 21.66 -11.03
C GLY A 103 -4.01 21.08 -9.75
N GLU A 104 -3.18 21.90 -9.10
CA GLU A 104 -2.52 21.52 -7.85
C GLU A 104 -3.55 21.42 -6.71
N GLN A 105 -3.38 20.41 -5.87
CA GLN A 105 -4.18 20.20 -4.68
C GLN A 105 -3.24 20.14 -3.47
N TYR A 106 -3.69 20.69 -2.34
CA TYR A 106 -2.90 20.87 -1.13
C TYR A 106 -3.37 19.89 -0.05
N ILE A 107 -2.43 19.26 0.65
CA ILE A 107 -2.70 18.34 1.74
C ILE A 107 -2.96 19.15 3.01
N PRO A 108 -4.13 19.01 3.66
CA PRO A 108 -4.41 19.73 4.90
C PRO A 108 -3.45 19.36 6.02
N LEU A 109 -2.80 20.37 6.60
CA LEU A 109 -1.94 20.18 7.75
C LEU A 109 -2.78 19.92 9.01
N LYS A 110 -2.63 18.73 9.57
CA LYS A 110 -3.18 18.30 10.86
C LYS A 110 -2.22 17.32 11.53
N LEU A 111 -2.51 16.90 12.76
CA LEU A 111 -1.88 15.69 13.28
C LEU A 111 -2.30 14.53 12.38
N TYR A 112 -1.34 13.70 11.98
CA TYR A 112 -1.64 12.58 11.10
C TYR A 112 -2.47 11.53 11.87
N GLU A 113 -3.69 11.31 11.41
CA GLU A 113 -4.62 10.34 12.01
C GLU A 113 -5.03 9.28 10.96
N PRO A 114 -4.91 7.99 11.29
CA PRO A 114 -5.16 6.89 10.35
C PRO A 114 -6.63 6.73 10.02
N ASP A 115 -7.54 7.01 10.96
CA ASP A 115 -8.98 6.86 10.70
C ASP A 115 -9.54 7.98 9.79
N GLU A 116 -8.77 9.07 9.57
CA GLU A 116 -9.18 10.19 8.73
C GLU A 116 -8.05 10.66 7.78
N PRO A 117 -7.97 10.14 6.54
CA PRO A 117 -6.96 10.60 5.58
C PRO A 117 -7.03 12.10 5.33
N PRO A 118 -5.90 12.81 5.24
CA PRO A 118 -5.88 14.23 4.87
C PRO A 118 -6.15 14.36 3.37
N PHE A 119 -7.42 14.34 2.97
CA PHE A 119 -7.82 14.48 1.58
C PHE A 119 -7.31 15.81 0.99
N PRO A 120 -6.60 15.78 -0.15
CA PRO A 120 -6.14 16.99 -0.82
C PRO A 120 -7.31 17.93 -1.18
N VAL A 121 -7.07 19.23 -1.05
CA VAL A 121 -8.05 20.31 -1.32
C VAL A 121 -7.50 21.35 -2.27
N ALA A 122 -8.38 21.93 -3.10
CA ALA A 122 -7.99 22.94 -4.09
C ALA A 122 -7.70 24.31 -3.48
N ASP A 123 -8.43 24.69 -2.42
CA ASP A 123 -8.22 25.98 -1.74
C ASP A 123 -7.07 25.85 -0.73
N LYS A 124 -5.93 26.45 -1.07
CA LYS A 124 -4.72 26.51 -0.24
C LYS A 124 -5.01 26.94 1.21
N ARG A 125 -5.94 27.87 1.44
CA ARG A 125 -6.29 28.37 2.79
C ARG A 125 -6.94 27.32 3.68
N LYS A 126 -7.55 26.29 3.09
CA LYS A 126 -8.12 25.15 3.83
C LYS A 126 -7.05 24.13 4.21
N ALA A 127 -5.87 24.19 3.58
CA ALA A 127 -4.77 23.29 3.85
C ALA A 127 -3.73 23.87 4.84
N THR A 128 -3.74 25.18 5.03
CA THR A 128 -2.89 25.89 6.00
C THR A 128 -3.52 25.90 7.39
N LEU A 129 -2.69 25.72 8.43
CA LEU A 129 -3.13 25.97 9.81
C LEU A 129 -3.16 27.47 10.09
N ASN A 130 -4.31 27.99 10.51
CA ASN A 130 -4.43 29.37 10.98
C ASN A 130 -4.02 29.49 12.47
N GLY A 131 -3.50 30.64 12.88
CA GLY A 131 -3.23 30.94 14.29
C GLY A 131 -2.11 30.07 14.90
N ASN A 132 -2.36 29.47 16.07
CA ASN A 132 -1.36 28.72 16.85
C ASN A 132 -1.24 27.22 16.46
N GLY A 133 -1.74 26.80 15.30
CA GLY A 133 -1.80 25.37 14.94
C GLY A 133 -0.42 24.68 14.87
N TYR A 134 0.57 25.30 14.22
CA TYR A 134 1.94 24.77 14.21
C TYR A 134 2.54 24.69 15.64
N LYS A 135 2.24 25.67 16.48
CA LYS A 135 2.71 25.70 17.88
C LYS A 135 2.14 24.53 18.68
N GLN A 136 0.85 24.23 18.55
CA GLN A 136 0.23 23.08 19.22
C GLN A 136 0.85 21.75 18.79
N LEU A 137 1.12 21.58 17.49
CA LEU A 137 1.81 20.40 16.97
C LEU A 137 3.24 20.33 17.51
N TRP A 138 3.97 21.45 17.55
CA TRP A 138 5.33 21.52 18.07
C TRP A 138 5.43 21.21 19.56
N ASP A 139 4.53 21.77 20.38
CA ASP A 139 4.47 21.52 21.81
C ASP A 139 4.18 20.03 22.10
N SER A 140 3.24 19.45 21.35
CA SER A 140 2.90 18.01 21.44
C SER A 140 4.08 17.13 21.01
N PHE A 141 4.75 17.49 19.90
CA PHE A 141 5.94 16.80 19.43
C PHE A 141 7.04 16.82 20.51
N ASN A 142 7.35 17.96 21.12
CA ASN A 142 8.38 18.05 22.16
C ASN A 142 8.05 17.17 23.38
N GLN A 143 6.78 17.13 23.78
CA GLN A 143 6.33 16.29 24.88
C GLN A 143 6.56 14.80 24.59
N GLU A 144 6.18 14.32 23.40
CA GLU A 144 6.40 12.93 23.00
C GLU A 144 7.89 12.62 22.72
N PHE A 145 8.61 13.55 22.08
CA PHE A 145 10.02 13.42 21.73
C PHE A 145 10.88 13.19 22.97
N SER A 146 10.61 13.91 24.07
CA SER A 146 11.33 13.75 25.34
C SER A 146 11.33 12.31 25.88
N LYS A 147 10.30 11.51 25.52
CA LYS A 147 10.14 10.11 25.95
C LYS A 147 10.85 9.11 25.03
N VAL A 148 11.11 9.47 23.78
CA VAL A 148 11.68 8.55 22.76
C VAL A 148 13.07 8.94 22.27
N LYS A 149 13.58 10.13 22.63
CA LYS A 149 14.84 10.71 22.14
C LYS A 149 16.09 9.85 22.28
N ASN A 150 16.07 8.84 23.17
CA ASN A 150 17.19 7.92 23.38
C ASN A 150 17.13 6.68 22.46
N ASN A 151 16.15 6.58 21.55
CA ASN A 151 15.98 5.45 20.64
C ASN A 151 15.71 5.98 19.23
N LEU A 152 16.68 5.81 18.34
CA LEU A 152 16.64 6.32 16.98
C LEU A 152 15.44 5.81 16.18
N ASN A 153 15.16 4.51 16.26
CA ASN A 153 14.01 3.91 15.58
C ASN A 153 12.71 4.51 16.12
N ALA A 154 12.57 4.66 17.44
CA ALA A 154 11.38 5.28 18.02
C ALA A 154 11.20 6.74 17.59
N THR A 155 12.30 7.48 17.47
CA THR A 155 12.26 8.82 16.88
C THR A 155 11.84 8.77 15.41
N LEU A 156 12.30 7.81 14.60
CA LEU A 156 11.86 7.68 13.20
C LEU A 156 10.32 7.55 13.08
N TYR A 157 9.69 6.69 13.90
CA TYR A 157 8.23 6.57 13.96
C TYR A 157 7.55 7.86 14.44
N LEU A 158 8.16 8.58 15.40
CA LEU A 158 7.63 9.86 15.87
C LEU A 158 7.70 10.95 14.79
N LEU A 159 8.81 11.02 14.05
CA LEU A 159 8.96 11.95 12.92
C LEU A 159 7.94 11.64 11.83
N GLN A 160 7.63 10.36 11.58
CA GLN A 160 6.56 9.99 10.66
C GLN A 160 5.18 10.53 11.12
N LYS A 161 4.85 10.41 12.41
CA LYS A 161 3.60 10.92 12.98
C LYS A 161 3.43 12.44 12.79
N TYR A 162 4.49 13.21 13.02
CA TYR A 162 4.40 14.67 13.08
C TYR A 162 4.82 15.40 11.79
N LEU A 163 5.76 14.86 11.02
CA LEU A 163 6.40 15.59 9.92
C LEU A 163 5.91 15.18 8.52
N THR A 164 5.08 14.14 8.41
CA THR A 164 4.53 13.64 7.13
C THR A 164 3.69 14.67 6.37
N LEU A 165 2.99 15.56 7.09
CA LEU A 165 2.13 16.59 6.48
C LEU A 165 2.77 17.98 6.42
N ILE A 166 4.02 18.09 6.89
CA ILE A 166 4.79 19.33 6.92
C ILE A 166 5.69 19.37 5.67
N PRO A 167 5.67 20.41 4.83
CA PRO A 167 6.54 20.46 3.66
C PRO A 167 8.01 20.67 4.05
N SER A 168 8.96 20.02 3.37
CA SER A 168 10.40 20.15 3.62
C SER A 168 10.97 21.49 3.14
N ALA A 169 10.43 22.06 2.05
CA ALA A 169 10.80 23.36 1.51
C ALA A 169 9.53 24.13 1.13
N ALA A 170 9.56 25.45 1.31
CA ALA A 170 8.42 26.34 1.05
C ALA A 170 8.70 27.42 -0.02
N PHE A 171 9.97 27.77 -0.27
CA PHE A 171 10.33 28.90 -1.13
C PHE A 171 11.24 28.56 -2.32
N TYR A 172 12.17 27.62 -2.13
CA TYR A 172 13.22 27.32 -3.12
C TYR A 172 12.81 26.24 -4.13
N SER A 173 11.78 25.46 -3.80
CA SER A 173 11.20 24.43 -4.66
C SER A 173 9.71 24.31 -4.38
N ARG A 174 8.95 23.72 -5.31
CA ARG A 174 7.53 23.44 -5.07
C ARG A 174 7.41 22.44 -3.91
N ALA A 175 6.63 22.79 -2.90
CA ALA A 175 6.47 22.08 -1.63
C ALA A 175 5.78 20.69 -1.76
N THR A 176 6.38 19.74 -2.49
CA THR A 176 5.81 18.42 -2.81
C THR A 176 6.39 17.28 -1.98
N ILE A 177 7.49 17.54 -1.27
CA ILE A 177 8.17 16.57 -0.42
C ILE A 177 7.88 16.91 1.05
N SER A 178 7.51 15.90 1.82
CA SER A 178 7.31 16.07 3.26
C SER A 178 8.65 16.17 3.99
N LEU A 179 8.66 16.84 5.13
CA LEU A 179 9.82 16.96 5.99
C LEU A 179 10.26 15.60 6.54
N TYR A 180 9.31 14.68 6.79
CA TYR A 180 9.61 13.29 7.15
C TYR A 180 10.34 12.53 6.02
N ASP A 181 9.78 12.57 4.81
CA ASP A 181 10.35 11.83 3.68
C ASP A 181 11.74 12.38 3.35
N HIS A 182 11.93 13.71 3.38
CA HIS A 182 13.24 14.33 3.18
C HIS A 182 14.25 13.88 4.25
N ALA A 183 13.90 13.98 5.53
CA ALA A 183 14.78 13.61 6.62
C ALA A 183 15.22 12.13 6.57
N ARG A 184 14.28 11.22 6.32
CA ARG A 184 14.60 9.79 6.27
C ARG A 184 15.47 9.42 5.07
N THR A 185 15.24 10.01 3.90
CA THR A 185 16.06 9.75 2.70
C THR A 185 17.44 10.41 2.81
N THR A 186 17.54 11.61 3.40
CA THR A 186 18.82 12.22 3.75
C THR A 186 19.63 11.31 4.67
N ALA A 187 19.01 10.76 5.72
CA ALA A 187 19.68 9.81 6.61
C ALA A 187 20.13 8.54 5.89
N ALA A 188 19.33 8.00 4.97
CA ALA A 188 19.67 6.83 4.16
C ALA A 188 20.89 7.08 3.26
N ILE A 189 20.90 8.20 2.53
CA ILE A 189 21.98 8.60 1.62
C ILE A 189 23.26 8.87 2.42
N ALA A 190 23.17 9.61 3.53
CA ALA A 190 24.30 9.93 4.39
C ALA A 190 24.96 8.68 4.96
N ALA A 191 24.16 7.72 5.46
CA ALA A 191 24.69 6.46 5.97
C ALA A 191 25.39 5.62 4.90
N ALA A 192 24.86 5.59 3.67
CA ALA A 192 25.51 4.91 2.56
C ALA A 192 26.85 5.58 2.19
N LEU A 193 26.89 6.91 2.04
CA LEU A 193 28.13 7.64 1.77
C LEU A 193 29.18 7.48 2.90
N TYR A 194 28.73 7.44 4.16
CA TYR A 194 29.60 7.20 5.30
C TYR A 194 30.26 5.82 5.24
N LYS A 195 29.50 4.79 4.89
CA LYS A 195 30.01 3.42 4.77
C LYS A 195 30.95 3.20 3.59
N GLU A 196 30.83 3.99 2.52
CA GLU A 196 31.77 3.97 1.40
C GLU A 196 33.18 4.48 1.76
N ASP A 197 33.37 5.05 2.96
CA ASP A 197 34.63 5.58 3.47
C ASP A 197 35.36 6.53 2.49
N ILE A 198 34.59 7.41 1.85
CA ILE A 198 35.09 8.31 0.82
C ILE A 198 36.09 9.31 1.44
N PRO A 199 37.30 9.51 0.85
CA PRO A 199 38.25 10.50 1.34
C PRO A 199 37.69 11.93 1.29
N GLU A 200 37.94 12.73 2.34
CA GLU A 200 37.45 14.11 2.45
C GLU A 200 37.75 14.99 1.22
N PRO A 201 38.96 14.97 0.60
CA PRO A 201 39.21 15.76 -0.61
C PRO A 201 38.30 15.39 -1.79
N THR A 202 37.80 14.16 -1.83
CA THR A 202 36.86 13.69 -2.86
C THR A 202 35.44 14.15 -2.55
N LEU A 203 35.03 14.11 -1.28
CA LEU A 203 33.75 14.68 -0.83
C LEU A 203 33.68 16.19 -1.09
N GLN A 204 34.76 16.94 -0.83
CA GLN A 204 34.87 18.36 -1.16
C GLN A 204 34.62 18.63 -2.65
N LYS A 205 35.24 17.85 -3.53
CA LYS A 205 35.03 17.95 -4.98
C LYS A 205 33.59 17.60 -5.38
N ILE A 206 33.04 16.52 -4.85
CA ILE A 206 31.65 16.11 -5.09
C ILE A 206 30.70 17.26 -4.70
N HIS A 207 30.84 17.78 -3.48
CA HIS A 207 30.05 18.89 -2.98
C HIS A 207 30.17 20.13 -3.88
N GLN A 208 31.40 20.50 -4.27
CA GLN A 208 31.65 21.62 -5.17
C GLN A 208 31.02 21.40 -6.57
N HIS A 209 31.12 20.21 -7.13
CA HIS A 209 30.51 19.88 -8.42
C HIS A 209 28.99 19.93 -8.36
N LEU A 210 28.37 19.43 -7.30
CA LEU A 210 26.92 19.56 -7.07
C LEU A 210 26.51 21.03 -6.91
N LYS A 211 27.28 21.83 -6.17
CA LYS A 211 27.06 23.29 -6.03
C LYS A 211 27.13 24.01 -7.38
N ASN A 212 28.12 23.68 -8.19
CA ASN A 212 28.34 24.29 -9.50
C ASN A 212 27.53 23.64 -10.64
N LYS A 213 26.65 22.67 -10.34
CA LYS A 213 25.86 21.89 -11.32
C LYS A 213 26.74 21.23 -12.40
N ASN A 214 27.98 20.86 -12.08
CA ASN A 214 28.90 20.15 -12.97
C ASN A 214 28.67 18.64 -12.95
N TYR A 215 27.52 18.21 -13.44
CA TYR A 215 27.06 16.81 -13.38
C TYR A 215 27.93 15.82 -14.17
N GLN A 216 28.70 16.30 -15.13
CA GLN A 216 29.60 15.47 -15.95
C GLN A 216 30.94 15.15 -15.27
N ALA A 217 31.18 15.66 -14.05
CA ALA A 217 32.42 15.40 -13.33
C ALA A 217 32.62 13.91 -13.02
N SER A 218 33.85 13.43 -13.17
CA SER A 218 34.20 12.01 -13.02
C SER A 218 33.82 11.45 -11.65
N GLU A 219 33.95 12.28 -10.62
CA GLU A 219 33.63 11.98 -9.24
C GLU A 219 32.14 11.67 -9.04
N LEU A 220 31.25 12.26 -9.84
CA LEU A 220 29.80 12.06 -9.75
C LEU A 220 29.31 10.84 -10.55
N GLN A 221 30.13 10.34 -11.48
CA GLN A 221 29.80 9.20 -12.37
C GLN A 221 30.22 7.85 -11.78
N LYS A 222 30.93 7.84 -10.65
CA LYS A 222 31.30 6.61 -9.94
C LYS A 222 30.09 6.04 -9.18
N PRO A 223 29.96 4.71 -9.08
CA PRO A 223 28.95 4.10 -8.24
C PRO A 223 29.36 4.23 -6.77
N TYR A 224 28.48 4.82 -5.96
CA TYR A 224 28.62 4.88 -4.49
C TYR A 224 27.46 4.20 -3.78
N PHE A 225 26.39 3.89 -4.53
CA PHE A 225 25.18 3.31 -3.98
C PHE A 225 24.80 2.04 -4.75
N LEU A 226 23.97 1.22 -4.12
CA LEU A 226 23.18 0.17 -4.75
C LEU A 226 21.71 0.47 -4.53
N LEU A 227 20.94 0.43 -5.61
CA LEU A 227 19.50 0.32 -5.52
C LEU A 227 19.14 -1.17 -5.54
N VAL A 228 18.49 -1.63 -4.48
CA VAL A 228 18.18 -3.04 -4.30
C VAL A 228 16.67 -3.21 -4.20
N GLY A 229 16.13 -4.11 -5.01
CA GLY A 229 14.73 -4.49 -4.98
C GLY A 229 14.58 -5.90 -4.45
N GLY A 230 13.66 -6.08 -3.50
CA GLY A 230 13.21 -7.39 -3.04
C GLY A 230 11.76 -7.62 -3.42
N ASP A 231 11.41 -8.88 -3.75
CA ASP A 231 10.05 -9.30 -4.07
C ASP A 231 9.80 -10.71 -3.52
N ILE A 232 8.68 -10.89 -2.81
CA ILE A 232 8.16 -12.20 -2.40
C ILE A 232 7.15 -12.65 -3.46
N ALA A 233 7.57 -13.59 -4.31
CA ALA A 233 6.69 -14.17 -5.33
C ALA A 233 5.88 -15.35 -4.76
N GLY A 234 4.68 -15.56 -5.32
CA GLY A 234 3.76 -16.64 -4.91
C GLY A 234 2.74 -16.25 -3.83
N ILE A 235 2.63 -14.97 -3.49
CA ILE A 235 1.73 -14.47 -2.43
C ILE A 235 0.28 -14.88 -2.67
N GLN A 236 -0.22 -14.75 -3.90
CA GLN A 236 -1.63 -15.03 -4.22
C GLN A 236 -1.95 -16.52 -4.02
N ASP A 237 -1.11 -17.41 -4.56
CA ASP A 237 -1.25 -18.86 -4.37
C ASP A 237 -1.20 -19.22 -2.88
N PHE A 238 -0.27 -18.61 -2.14
CA PHE A 238 -0.17 -18.79 -0.70
C PHE A 238 -1.40 -18.27 0.05
N LEU A 239 -1.98 -17.13 -0.30
CA LEU A 239 -3.15 -16.61 0.42
C LEU A 239 -4.42 -17.43 0.14
N TYR A 240 -4.60 -17.91 -1.09
CA TYR A 240 -5.88 -18.48 -1.52
C TYR A 240 -6.01 -20.00 -1.33
N ASP A 241 -4.90 -20.72 -1.26
CA ASP A 241 -4.85 -22.18 -1.05
C ASP A 241 -5.10 -22.53 0.44
N ILE A 242 -6.38 -22.44 0.85
CA ILE A 242 -6.84 -22.72 2.21
C ILE A 242 -7.99 -23.74 2.27
N PRO A 243 -7.99 -24.65 3.27
CA PRO A 243 -9.15 -25.48 3.60
C PRO A 243 -10.33 -24.63 4.08
N LEU A 244 -11.54 -25.21 4.03
CA LEU A 244 -12.76 -24.56 4.54
C LEU A 244 -12.73 -24.39 6.07
N ASP A 245 -12.14 -25.34 6.80
CA ASP A 245 -12.08 -25.28 8.26
C ASP A 245 -11.08 -24.23 8.74
N ASN A 246 -11.49 -23.39 9.69
CA ASN A 246 -10.72 -22.24 10.19
C ASN A 246 -10.23 -21.27 9.10
N ALA A 247 -10.89 -21.24 7.93
CA ALA A 247 -10.49 -20.43 6.77
C ALA A 247 -10.24 -18.96 7.16
N ALA A 248 -11.15 -18.38 7.94
CA ALA A 248 -11.06 -17.01 8.43
C ALA A 248 -9.77 -16.72 9.23
N LYS A 249 -9.41 -17.58 10.19
CA LYS A 249 -8.21 -17.43 11.02
C LYS A 249 -6.95 -17.65 10.20
N ASN A 250 -6.95 -18.70 9.37
CA ASN A 250 -5.83 -19.05 8.51
C ASN A 250 -5.48 -17.90 7.56
N LEU A 251 -6.50 -17.35 6.90
CA LEU A 251 -6.34 -16.27 5.94
C LEU A 251 -5.79 -14.99 6.59
N ARG A 252 -6.29 -14.63 7.78
CA ARG A 252 -5.77 -13.50 8.56
C ARG A 252 -4.31 -13.72 8.95
N GLY A 253 -3.98 -14.91 9.44
CA GLY A 253 -2.60 -15.28 9.79
C GLY A 253 -1.65 -15.21 8.60
N ARG A 254 -2.05 -15.72 7.44
CA ARG A 254 -1.24 -15.65 6.21
C ARG A 254 -1.05 -14.23 5.69
N SER A 255 -2.10 -13.43 5.72
CA SER A 255 -2.05 -12.03 5.29
C SER A 255 -1.08 -11.22 6.12
N PHE A 256 -1.19 -11.35 7.45
CA PHE A 256 -0.21 -10.77 8.37
C PHE A 256 1.19 -11.32 8.09
N LEU A 257 1.35 -12.64 7.96
CA LEU A 257 2.65 -13.26 7.72
C LEU A 257 3.32 -12.69 6.47
N VAL A 258 2.62 -12.58 5.34
CA VAL A 258 3.20 -12.03 4.10
C VAL A 258 3.64 -10.58 4.27
N GLY A 259 2.77 -9.72 4.83
CA GLY A 259 3.09 -8.31 5.03
C GLY A 259 4.23 -8.11 6.01
N TYR A 260 4.24 -8.88 7.09
CA TYR A 260 5.26 -8.81 8.13
C TYR A 260 6.59 -9.42 7.69
N LEU A 261 6.57 -10.56 6.99
CA LEU A 261 7.74 -11.22 6.41
C LEU A 261 8.47 -10.30 5.43
N ASN A 262 7.73 -9.55 4.62
CA ASN A 262 8.31 -8.54 3.72
C ASN A 262 9.12 -7.47 4.47
N ARG A 263 8.56 -6.93 5.57
CA ARG A 263 9.28 -5.98 6.45
C ARG A 263 10.47 -6.64 7.14
N LEU A 264 10.28 -7.85 7.64
CA LEU A 264 11.28 -8.57 8.41
C LEU A 264 12.51 -8.91 7.56
N ILE A 265 12.33 -9.35 6.31
CA ILE A 265 13.43 -9.61 5.38
C ILE A 265 14.17 -8.30 5.06
N ALA A 266 13.46 -7.21 4.78
CA ALA A 266 14.09 -5.92 4.49
C ALA A 266 14.96 -5.43 5.67
N LEU A 267 14.44 -5.51 6.90
CA LEU A 267 15.18 -5.19 8.12
C LEU A 267 16.37 -6.12 8.33
N TYR A 268 16.18 -7.43 8.13
CA TYR A 268 17.26 -8.41 8.26
C TYR A 268 18.43 -8.09 7.32
N LEU A 269 18.16 -7.78 6.04
CA LEU A 269 19.18 -7.41 5.06
C LEU A 269 19.96 -6.16 5.49
N VAL A 270 19.24 -5.09 5.85
CA VAL A 270 19.82 -3.80 6.24
C VAL A 270 20.67 -3.94 7.51
N GLU A 271 20.19 -4.68 8.50
CA GLU A 271 20.89 -4.86 9.77
C GLU A 271 22.12 -5.77 9.66
N GLU A 272 22.08 -6.81 8.82
CA GLU A 272 23.26 -7.64 8.53
C GLU A 272 24.38 -6.84 7.88
N LEU A 273 24.02 -5.79 7.14
CA LEU A 273 24.94 -4.84 6.54
C LEU A 273 25.35 -3.73 7.51
N GLY A 274 24.86 -3.72 8.76
CA GLY A 274 25.20 -2.69 9.75
C GLY A 274 24.56 -1.32 9.46
N LEU A 275 23.44 -1.33 8.74
CA LEU A 275 22.60 -0.16 8.47
C LEU A 275 21.34 -0.19 9.33
N LEU A 276 20.56 0.89 9.30
CA LEU A 276 19.30 1.06 10.03
C LEU A 276 18.11 1.28 9.09
N GLU A 277 16.90 1.23 9.66
CA GLU A 277 15.61 1.31 8.95
C GLU A 277 15.48 2.43 7.90
N PRO A 278 16.06 3.64 8.04
CA PRO A 278 16.00 4.67 6.98
C PRO A 278 16.55 4.21 5.62
N SER A 279 17.48 3.24 5.59
CA SER A 279 17.99 2.64 4.34
C SER A 279 16.93 1.85 3.55
N ILE A 280 15.78 1.57 4.16
CA ILE A 280 14.62 0.99 3.49
C ILE A 280 13.74 2.12 2.93
N LEU A 281 13.82 2.32 1.61
CA LEU A 281 13.06 3.38 0.95
C LEU A 281 11.58 3.03 0.81
N LEU A 282 11.29 1.77 0.46
CA LEU A 282 9.94 1.28 0.15
C LEU A 282 9.69 -0.07 0.82
N ILE A 283 8.50 -0.26 1.38
CA ILE A 283 7.97 -1.57 1.80
C ILE A 283 6.46 -1.60 1.52
N GLY A 284 5.98 -2.61 0.81
CA GLY A 284 4.56 -2.84 0.56
C GLY A 284 4.33 -3.79 -0.62
N GLY A 285 3.15 -4.42 -0.73
CA GLY A 285 2.86 -5.24 -1.91
C GLY A 285 3.66 -6.54 -2.02
N GLY A 286 4.30 -7.01 -0.92
CA GLY A 286 5.31 -8.08 -1.00
C GLY A 286 6.64 -7.65 -1.62
N ARG A 287 6.83 -6.35 -1.86
CA ARG A 287 8.07 -5.77 -2.38
C ARG A 287 8.71 -4.82 -1.37
N PHE A 288 10.01 -4.65 -1.49
CA PHE A 288 10.73 -3.58 -0.82
C PHE A 288 11.82 -3.02 -1.73
N THR A 289 12.29 -1.81 -1.42
CA THR A 289 13.43 -1.19 -2.09
C THR A 289 14.37 -0.58 -1.06
N LEU A 290 15.65 -0.88 -1.19
CA LEU A 290 16.72 -0.43 -0.30
C LEU A 290 17.68 0.49 -1.05
N LEU A 291 18.26 1.44 -0.33
CA LEU A 291 19.43 2.19 -0.74
C LEU A 291 20.60 1.79 0.15
N LEU A 292 21.58 1.12 -0.44
CA LEU A 292 22.74 0.56 0.26
C LEU A 292 24.03 1.19 -0.29
N PRO A 293 25.15 1.15 0.44
CA PRO A 293 26.47 1.52 -0.10
C PRO A 293 26.92 0.50 -1.17
N TYR A 294 27.68 0.96 -2.17
CA TYR A 294 28.14 0.10 -3.27
C TYR A 294 29.07 -1.02 -2.81
N SER A 295 29.90 -0.75 -1.82
CA SER A 295 30.81 -1.70 -1.16
C SER A 295 30.13 -2.94 -0.55
N ASP A 296 28.82 -2.87 -0.26
CA ASP A 296 28.08 -4.01 0.34
C ASP A 296 27.62 -5.06 -0.69
N LEU A 297 27.90 -4.89 -2.00
CA LEU A 297 27.38 -5.76 -3.07
C LEU A 297 27.67 -7.25 -2.83
N GLU A 298 28.91 -7.61 -2.49
CA GLU A 298 29.32 -9.00 -2.31
C GLU A 298 28.63 -9.62 -1.08
N LYS A 299 28.63 -8.89 0.04
CA LYS A 299 27.98 -9.31 1.28
C LYS A 299 26.46 -9.45 1.11
N LEU A 300 25.84 -8.60 0.30
CA LEU A 300 24.42 -8.70 -0.05
C LEU A 300 24.09 -10.03 -0.75
N GLN A 301 24.95 -10.50 -1.66
CA GLN A 301 24.73 -11.78 -2.35
C GLN A 301 24.87 -12.98 -1.39
N GLU A 302 25.78 -12.91 -0.42
CA GLU A 302 25.88 -13.93 0.62
C GLU A 302 24.61 -13.97 1.50
N ILE A 303 24.12 -12.80 1.94
CA ILE A 303 22.89 -12.72 2.75
C ILE A 303 21.69 -13.20 1.92
N LYS A 304 21.63 -12.90 0.61
CA LYS A 304 20.59 -13.39 -0.30
C LYS A 304 20.46 -14.91 -0.24
N GLY A 305 21.57 -15.65 -0.42
CA GLY A 305 21.54 -17.12 -0.38
C GLY A 305 21.01 -17.66 0.95
N ARG A 306 21.40 -17.04 2.07
CA ARG A 306 20.88 -17.39 3.41
C ARG A 306 19.37 -17.17 3.52
N VAL A 307 18.85 -16.03 3.06
CA VAL A 307 17.41 -15.73 3.09
C VAL A 307 16.64 -16.66 2.15
N GLU A 308 17.14 -16.92 0.93
CA GLU A 308 16.52 -17.88 0.00
C GLU A 308 16.38 -19.26 0.64
N LYS A 309 17.39 -19.73 1.37
CA LYS A 309 17.36 -21.02 2.11
C LYS A 309 16.29 -21.03 3.20
N ILE A 310 16.22 -20.00 4.02
CA ILE A 310 15.21 -19.86 5.08
C ILE A 310 13.80 -19.90 4.48
N ILE A 311 13.56 -19.14 3.41
CA ILE A 311 12.25 -19.07 2.76
C ILE A 311 11.90 -20.40 2.09
N TYR A 312 12.86 -21.06 1.44
CA TYR A 312 12.63 -22.38 0.86
C TYR A 312 12.25 -23.41 1.93
N GLN A 313 13.01 -23.50 3.02
CA GLN A 313 12.73 -24.41 4.14
C GLN A 313 11.34 -24.17 4.73
N ALA A 314 10.93 -22.90 4.92
CA ALA A 314 9.64 -22.55 5.49
C ALA A 314 8.45 -22.82 4.56
N PHE A 315 8.58 -22.58 3.26
CA PHE A 315 7.43 -22.56 2.33
C PHE A 315 7.47 -23.63 1.24
N ASN A 316 8.53 -24.45 1.18
CA ASN A 316 8.73 -25.51 0.19
C ASN A 316 8.46 -25.03 -1.26
N GLY A 317 8.97 -23.85 -1.60
CA GLY A 317 8.82 -23.24 -2.93
C GLY A 317 7.47 -22.55 -3.22
N LYS A 318 6.47 -22.63 -2.32
CA LYS A 318 5.20 -21.89 -2.48
C LYS A 318 5.40 -20.37 -2.44
N LEU A 319 6.26 -19.91 -1.53
CA LEU A 319 6.79 -18.55 -1.55
C LEU A 319 8.24 -18.57 -2.00
N LYS A 320 8.63 -17.54 -2.75
CA LYS A 320 9.97 -17.41 -3.34
C LYS A 320 10.49 -16.01 -3.01
N PHE A 321 11.70 -15.93 -2.50
CA PHE A 321 12.39 -14.66 -2.30
C PHE A 321 13.19 -14.32 -3.55
N ILE A 322 12.97 -13.13 -4.09
CA ILE A 322 13.67 -12.60 -5.25
C ILE A 322 14.39 -11.33 -4.82
N LEU A 323 15.67 -11.21 -5.18
CA LEU A 323 16.48 -10.04 -4.90
C LEU A 323 17.28 -9.65 -6.14
N GLY A 324 17.11 -8.41 -6.58
CA GLY A 324 17.86 -7.79 -7.66
C GLY A 324 18.53 -6.49 -7.19
N SER A 325 19.66 -6.14 -7.77
CA SER A 325 20.42 -4.94 -7.39
C SER A 325 21.08 -4.30 -8.59
N ILE A 326 21.14 -2.97 -8.62
CA ILE A 326 21.86 -2.20 -9.63
C ILE A 326 22.76 -1.13 -8.96
N PRO A 327 23.92 -0.81 -9.54
CA PRO A 327 24.75 0.29 -9.06
C PRO A 327 24.05 1.65 -9.28
N LEU A 328 24.31 2.61 -8.41
CA LEU A 328 23.82 3.97 -8.53
C LEU A 328 24.96 4.96 -8.30
N THR A 329 25.02 5.95 -9.17
CA THR A 329 25.98 7.05 -9.09
C THR A 329 25.38 8.25 -8.36
N ILE A 330 26.21 9.20 -7.96
CA ILE A 330 25.72 10.48 -7.42
C ILE A 330 24.93 11.23 -8.50
N ASN A 331 25.38 11.16 -9.76
CA ASN A 331 24.68 11.81 -10.85
C ASN A 331 23.27 11.25 -11.09
N ASP A 332 23.06 9.95 -10.87
CA ASP A 332 21.73 9.34 -11.03
C ASP A 332 20.69 9.97 -10.10
N LEU A 333 21.10 10.25 -8.86
CA LEU A 333 20.30 10.95 -7.85
C LEU A 333 20.21 12.45 -8.13
N ALA A 334 21.33 13.06 -8.53
CA ALA A 334 21.46 14.50 -8.68
C ALA A 334 20.77 15.05 -9.93
N GLU A 335 20.84 14.40 -11.09
CA GLU A 335 20.30 14.88 -12.38
C GLU A 335 18.96 14.20 -12.78
N GLY A 336 18.42 13.31 -11.95
CA GLY A 336 17.09 12.74 -12.15
C GLY A 336 17.03 11.59 -13.15
N ASN A 337 18.13 10.85 -13.32
CA ASN A 337 18.11 9.55 -14.01
C ASN A 337 17.47 8.44 -13.16
N ILE A 338 17.07 8.75 -11.92
CA ILE A 338 16.55 7.78 -10.97
C ILE A 338 15.38 6.96 -11.51
N THR A 339 14.50 7.55 -12.33
CA THR A 339 13.38 6.86 -12.96
C THR A 339 13.83 5.74 -13.89
N LYS A 340 14.85 6.02 -14.72
CA LYS A 340 15.44 5.02 -15.60
C LYS A 340 16.09 3.91 -14.79
N ARG A 341 16.84 4.28 -13.75
CA ARG A 341 17.45 3.28 -12.85
C ARG A 341 16.39 2.44 -12.13
N TRP A 342 15.25 3.02 -11.76
CA TRP A 342 14.12 2.26 -11.20
C TRP A 342 13.56 1.24 -12.18
N ASP A 343 13.48 1.57 -13.48
CA ASP A 343 13.08 0.63 -14.52
C ASP A 343 14.14 -0.47 -14.72
N ASP A 344 15.42 -0.11 -14.75
CA ASP A 344 16.54 -1.06 -14.83
C ASP A 344 16.47 -2.07 -13.66
N LEU A 345 16.15 -1.62 -12.45
CA LEU A 345 15.94 -2.49 -11.29
C LEU A 345 14.73 -3.43 -11.49
N GLY A 346 13.62 -2.91 -12.03
CA GLY A 346 12.44 -3.71 -12.35
C GLY A 346 12.73 -4.81 -13.37
N GLN A 347 13.54 -4.51 -14.39
CA GLN A 347 14.01 -5.49 -15.37
C GLN A 347 14.90 -6.54 -14.72
N GLU A 348 15.81 -6.14 -13.83
CA GLU A 348 16.67 -7.08 -13.10
C GLU A 348 15.86 -8.01 -12.18
N LEU A 349 14.87 -7.48 -11.45
CA LEU A 349 13.94 -8.27 -10.65
C LEU A 349 13.18 -9.30 -11.51
N ASN A 350 12.70 -8.90 -12.69
CA ASN A 350 12.03 -9.83 -13.61
C ASN A 350 12.99 -10.91 -14.12
N ARG A 351 14.25 -10.57 -14.35
CA ARG A 351 15.28 -11.54 -14.73
C ARG A 351 15.53 -12.56 -13.61
N GLU A 352 15.60 -12.11 -12.37
CA GLU A 352 15.78 -12.97 -11.20
C GLU A 352 14.55 -13.86 -10.93
N LYS A 353 13.33 -13.37 -11.18
CA LYS A 353 12.09 -14.18 -11.13
C LYS A 353 12.10 -15.40 -12.06
N MET A 354 12.83 -15.33 -13.17
CA MET A 354 12.96 -16.45 -14.11
C MET A 354 13.95 -17.52 -13.65
N LYS A 355 14.68 -17.28 -12.56
CA LYS A 355 15.74 -18.16 -12.04
C LYS A 355 15.59 -18.42 -10.52
N PRO A 356 14.38 -18.75 -10.01
CA PRO A 356 14.20 -18.90 -8.57
C PRO A 356 15.09 -20.01 -8.02
N PHE A 357 15.64 -19.80 -6.83
CA PHE A 357 16.48 -20.76 -6.11
C PHE A 357 17.79 -21.15 -6.82
N LEU A 358 18.24 -20.41 -7.83
CA LEU A 358 19.47 -20.75 -8.57
C LEU A 358 20.69 -20.87 -7.65
N THR A 359 20.78 -20.03 -6.61
CA THR A 359 21.84 -20.09 -5.59
C THR A 359 21.78 -21.43 -4.83
N LEU A 360 20.62 -21.78 -4.29
CA LEU A 360 20.39 -23.03 -3.56
C LEU A 360 20.62 -24.26 -4.43
N ILE A 361 20.22 -24.23 -5.71
CA ILE A 361 20.43 -25.34 -6.64
C ILE A 361 21.93 -25.61 -6.83
N LYS A 362 22.75 -24.55 -6.89
CA LYS A 362 24.20 -24.68 -7.03
C LYS A 362 24.88 -25.17 -5.75
N GLU A 363 24.43 -24.69 -4.60
CA GLU A 363 25.06 -24.97 -3.30
C GLU A 363 24.57 -26.26 -2.66
N THR A 364 23.27 -26.55 -2.77
CA THR A 364 22.58 -27.68 -2.12
C THR A 364 21.52 -28.27 -3.06
N PRO A 365 21.90 -28.91 -4.18
CA PRO A 365 20.95 -29.44 -5.16
C PRO A 365 20.00 -30.48 -4.56
N ASP A 366 20.47 -31.31 -3.63
CA ASP A 366 19.67 -32.35 -2.98
C ASP A 366 18.52 -31.78 -2.14
N LEU A 367 18.61 -30.52 -1.70
CA LEU A 367 17.53 -29.85 -0.99
C LEU A 367 16.30 -29.65 -1.90
N ILE A 368 16.51 -29.56 -3.22
CA ILE A 368 15.48 -29.23 -4.22
C ILE A 368 15.16 -30.41 -5.14
N PHE A 369 16.17 -31.19 -5.52
CA PHE A 369 16.07 -32.30 -6.46
C PHE A 369 16.39 -33.66 -5.83
N GLY A 370 16.60 -33.71 -4.51
CA GLY A 370 16.89 -34.96 -3.82
C GLY A 370 15.71 -35.93 -3.83
N PRO A 371 15.97 -37.20 -3.50
CA PRO A 371 14.88 -38.12 -3.18
C PRO A 371 14.16 -37.61 -1.93
N PHE A 372 12.85 -37.40 -2.04
CA PHE A 372 12.02 -36.99 -0.92
C PHE A 372 11.17 -38.17 -0.46
N ASP A 373 11.20 -38.44 0.84
CA ASP A 373 10.23 -39.35 1.45
C ASP A 373 8.83 -38.73 1.35
N THR A 374 7.84 -39.55 1.00
CA THR A 374 6.44 -39.12 0.97
C THR A 374 5.80 -39.56 2.27
N PRO A 375 5.46 -38.65 3.19
CA PRO A 375 4.84 -39.04 4.45
C PRO A 375 3.48 -39.70 4.20
N ASP A 376 3.10 -40.69 5.01
CA ASP A 376 1.79 -41.33 4.90
C ASP A 376 0.64 -40.35 5.21
N ASN A 377 0.88 -39.41 6.13
CA ASN A 377 -0.10 -38.41 6.55
C ASN A 377 0.42 -37.00 6.26
N ILE A 378 -0.12 -36.37 5.20
CA ILE A 378 0.31 -35.06 4.73
C ILE A 378 -0.68 -33.95 5.10
N CYS A 379 -0.14 -32.77 5.37
CA CYS A 379 -0.92 -31.59 5.66
C CYS A 379 -1.63 -31.15 4.37
N PRO A 380 -2.97 -30.97 4.40
CA PRO A 380 -3.75 -30.60 3.20
C PRO A 380 -3.40 -29.22 2.66
N ILE A 381 -2.62 -28.45 3.41
CA ILE A 381 -2.25 -27.08 3.12
C ILE A 381 -0.87 -26.98 2.48
N CYS A 382 0.15 -27.59 3.07
CA CYS A 382 1.55 -27.39 2.65
C CYS A 382 2.24 -28.70 2.23
N GLY A 383 1.59 -29.85 2.40
CA GLY A 383 2.13 -31.16 2.05
C GLY A 383 3.15 -31.73 3.04
N ARG A 384 3.49 -31.02 4.13
CA ARG A 384 4.37 -31.53 5.18
C ARG A 384 3.71 -32.63 6.00
N GLU A 385 4.50 -33.47 6.65
CA GLU A 385 4.00 -34.50 7.56
C GLU A 385 3.16 -33.92 8.71
N VAL A 386 2.07 -34.61 9.04
CA VAL A 386 1.18 -34.28 10.16
C VAL A 386 1.48 -35.23 11.32
N THR A 387 2.02 -34.67 12.40
CA THR A 387 2.38 -35.42 13.62
C THR A 387 1.34 -35.31 14.73
N GLY A 388 0.28 -34.49 14.56
CA GLY A 388 -0.74 -34.20 15.58
C GLY A 388 -2.18 -34.48 15.14
N GLU A 389 -3.12 -34.37 16.08
CA GLU A 389 -4.54 -34.70 15.89
C GLU A 389 -5.34 -33.62 15.12
N THR A 390 -4.78 -32.43 14.90
CA THR A 390 -5.48 -31.30 14.25
C THR A 390 -5.66 -31.47 12.74
N GLY A 391 -5.00 -32.46 12.13
CA GLY A 391 -4.96 -32.64 10.68
C GLY A 391 -4.08 -31.63 9.94
N LEU A 392 -3.36 -30.75 10.66
CA LEU A 392 -2.40 -29.78 10.11
C LEU A 392 -0.99 -30.05 10.65
N CYS A 393 0.04 -29.73 9.84
CA CYS A 393 1.41 -29.71 10.36
C CYS A 393 1.60 -28.54 11.36
N SER A 394 2.64 -28.63 12.19
CA SER A 394 3.00 -27.61 13.19
C SER A 394 3.11 -26.19 12.59
N PHE A 395 3.65 -26.08 11.37
CA PHE A 395 3.85 -24.80 10.71
C PHE A 395 2.52 -24.13 10.36
N CYS A 396 1.65 -24.84 9.64
CA CYS A 396 0.34 -24.33 9.27
C CYS A 396 -0.55 -24.08 10.49
N GLN A 397 -0.45 -24.93 11.51
CA GLN A 397 -1.16 -24.75 12.78
C GLN A 397 -0.74 -23.43 13.45
N SER A 398 0.57 -23.15 13.52
CA SER A 398 1.07 -21.90 14.12
C SER A 398 0.62 -20.63 13.38
N ILE A 399 0.39 -20.69 12.06
CA ILE A 399 -0.21 -19.58 11.28
C ILE A 399 -1.66 -19.35 11.69
N VAL A 400 -2.44 -20.43 11.87
CA VAL A 400 -3.85 -20.34 12.28
C VAL A 400 -3.97 -19.76 13.69
N GLU A 401 -3.08 -20.14 14.60
CA GLU A 401 -3.01 -19.63 15.98
C GLU A 401 -2.70 -18.13 16.01
N MET A 402 -1.66 -17.70 15.30
CA MET A 402 -1.36 -16.27 15.13
C MET A 402 -2.55 -15.50 14.55
N GLY A 403 -3.21 -16.08 13.53
CA GLY A 403 -4.43 -15.55 12.95
C GLY A 403 -5.56 -15.37 13.96
N ALA A 404 -5.65 -16.22 14.98
CA ALA A 404 -6.64 -16.14 16.05
C ALA A 404 -6.27 -15.09 17.14
N GLU A 405 -4.98 -14.88 17.39
CA GLU A 405 -4.46 -13.93 18.38
C GLU A 405 -4.56 -12.47 17.90
N LEU A 406 -4.24 -12.20 16.64
CA LEU A 406 -4.13 -10.84 16.05
C LEU A 406 -5.27 -9.85 16.40
N PRO A 407 -6.57 -10.22 16.35
CA PRO A 407 -7.65 -9.27 16.68
C PRO A 407 -7.73 -8.93 18.17
N ARG A 408 -7.16 -9.77 19.04
CA ARG A 408 -7.27 -9.64 20.49
C ARG A 408 -6.12 -8.84 21.09
N THR A 409 -5.06 -8.61 20.32
CA THR A 409 -3.82 -8.00 20.82
C THR A 409 -3.65 -6.56 20.36
N GLU A 410 -3.09 -5.72 21.23
CA GLU A 410 -2.77 -4.32 20.91
C GLU A 410 -1.33 -4.13 20.45
N ILE A 411 -0.40 -5.01 20.82
CA ILE A 411 1.04 -4.79 20.67
C ILE A 411 1.71 -5.98 19.98
N LEU A 412 2.56 -5.67 19.00
CA LEU A 412 3.53 -6.59 18.40
C LEU A 412 4.90 -6.32 19.01
N GLN A 413 5.53 -7.34 19.56
CA GLN A 413 6.80 -7.23 20.27
C GLN A 413 7.91 -7.89 19.47
N GLU A 414 9.01 -7.16 19.27
CA GLU A 414 10.17 -7.62 18.50
C GLU A 414 11.43 -7.56 19.36
N LYS A 415 12.18 -8.66 19.43
CA LYS A 415 13.51 -8.68 20.07
C LYS A 415 14.55 -9.17 19.08
N LYS A 416 15.63 -8.40 18.93
CA LYS A 416 16.77 -8.82 18.09
C LYS A 416 17.48 -9.99 18.74
N VAL A 417 17.81 -11.01 17.97
CA VAL A 417 18.59 -12.16 18.43
C VAL A 417 19.93 -12.17 17.72
N VAL A 418 21.02 -12.27 18.50
CA VAL A 418 22.40 -12.24 17.99
C VAL A 418 22.86 -13.63 17.58
N GLU A 419 22.55 -14.65 18.39
CA GLU A 419 22.81 -16.06 18.05
C GLU A 419 21.69 -16.60 17.17
N LYS A 420 21.95 -16.66 15.87
CA LYS A 420 21.06 -17.31 14.91
C LYS A 420 21.31 -18.81 15.03
N SER A 421 20.40 -19.52 15.69
CA SER A 421 20.42 -20.97 15.71
C SER A 421 20.54 -21.50 14.28
N SER A 422 21.43 -22.46 14.05
CA SER A 422 21.51 -23.22 12.80
C SER A 422 20.29 -24.14 12.73
N ILE A 423 19.12 -23.55 12.48
CA ILE A 423 17.85 -24.25 12.35
C ILE A 423 17.91 -25.02 11.04
N ASN A 424 18.12 -26.33 11.13
CA ASN A 424 18.16 -27.21 9.96
C ASN A 424 16.77 -27.39 9.33
N GLU A 425 15.70 -27.23 10.11
CA GLU A 425 14.33 -27.35 9.63
C GLU A 425 13.41 -26.36 10.37
N ILE A 426 12.63 -25.58 9.60
CA ILE A 426 11.71 -24.58 10.15
C ILE A 426 10.34 -25.23 10.34
N SER A 427 10.01 -25.59 11.57
CA SER A 427 8.80 -26.33 11.94
C SER A 427 7.62 -25.43 12.29
N ASN A 428 7.85 -24.15 12.65
CA ASN A 428 6.80 -23.20 13.03
C ASN A 428 7.18 -21.74 12.68
N ILE A 429 6.22 -20.80 12.80
CA ILE A 429 6.44 -19.38 12.47
C ILE A 429 7.46 -18.70 13.38
N ASN A 430 7.58 -19.11 14.66
CA ASN A 430 8.54 -18.49 15.58
C ASN A 430 9.97 -18.85 15.17
N GLU A 431 10.21 -20.08 14.75
CA GLU A 431 11.48 -20.51 14.16
C GLU A 431 11.81 -19.78 12.86
N LEU A 432 10.81 -19.50 12.01
CA LEU A 432 10.99 -18.65 10.83
C LEU A 432 11.45 -17.25 11.22
N PHE A 433 10.79 -16.62 12.19
CA PHE A 433 11.18 -15.28 12.65
C PHE A 433 12.57 -15.28 13.29
N LEU A 434 12.90 -16.29 14.09
CA LEU A 434 14.21 -16.46 14.70
C LEU A 434 15.32 -16.65 13.65
N ALA A 435 15.06 -17.43 12.60
CA ALA A 435 15.97 -17.60 11.48
C ALA A 435 16.24 -16.26 10.75
N LEU A 436 15.24 -15.37 10.72
CA LEU A 436 15.35 -13.99 10.26
C LEU A 436 15.79 -13.01 11.36
N GLY A 437 16.42 -13.50 12.43
CA GLY A 437 17.09 -12.70 13.46
C GLY A 437 16.16 -12.03 14.48
N ARG A 438 14.88 -12.42 14.55
CA ARG A 438 13.89 -11.79 15.43
C ARG A 438 13.08 -12.80 16.24
N GLN A 439 12.94 -12.53 17.53
CA GLN A 439 11.87 -13.13 18.32
C GLN A 439 10.65 -12.21 18.26
N VAL A 440 9.49 -12.78 17.95
CA VAL A 440 8.25 -12.03 17.73
C VAL A 440 7.14 -12.59 18.61
N ARG A 441 6.37 -11.70 19.24
CA ARG A 441 5.25 -12.06 20.12
C ARG A 441 4.12 -11.04 19.99
N PHE A 442 2.91 -11.47 20.34
CA PHE A 442 1.75 -10.59 20.48
C PHE A 442 1.40 -10.43 21.97
N SER A 443 1.10 -9.21 22.39
CA SER A 443 0.80 -8.88 23.79
C SER A 443 -0.20 -7.73 23.89
N ASP A 444 -0.79 -7.58 25.07
CA ASP A 444 -1.63 -6.44 25.44
C ASP A 444 -0.88 -5.39 26.28
N LYS A 445 0.36 -5.70 26.69
CA LYS A 445 1.19 -4.82 27.52
C LYS A 445 2.61 -4.74 26.98
N PRO A 446 3.22 -3.54 27.00
CA PRO A 446 4.60 -3.39 26.58
C PRO A 446 5.55 -4.05 27.57
N GLU A 447 6.65 -4.61 27.07
CA GLU A 447 7.73 -5.20 27.86
C GLU A 447 9.04 -4.47 27.58
N GLN A 448 9.88 -4.29 28.61
CA GLN A 448 11.11 -3.48 28.52
C GLN A 448 12.17 -4.11 27.60
N ASP A 449 12.24 -5.43 27.52
CA ASP A 449 13.24 -6.18 26.74
C ASP A 449 12.91 -6.29 25.24
N TYR A 450 11.76 -5.74 24.83
CA TYR A 450 11.26 -5.80 23.46
C TYR A 450 11.12 -4.41 22.86
N PHE A 451 11.26 -4.32 21.56
CA PHE A 451 10.76 -3.19 20.79
C PHE A 451 9.26 -3.40 20.58
N ASN A 452 8.44 -2.54 21.19
CA ASN A 452 6.99 -2.66 21.18
C ASN A 452 6.40 -1.79 20.06
N LEU A 453 5.72 -2.42 19.12
CA LEU A 453 4.98 -1.80 18.03
C LEU A 453 3.48 -1.79 18.37
N LEU A 454 2.89 -0.61 18.48
CA LEU A 454 1.44 -0.46 18.65
C LEU A 454 0.73 -0.83 17.33
N LEU A 455 -0.23 -1.74 17.40
CA LEU A 455 -0.97 -2.18 16.23
C LEU A 455 -2.10 -1.20 15.88
N ASN A 456 -2.09 -0.71 14.65
CA ASN A 456 -3.14 0.13 14.05
C ASN A 456 -3.41 1.46 14.76
N SER A 457 -2.38 2.10 15.33
CA SER A 457 -2.51 3.44 15.91
C SER A 457 -1.16 4.15 15.96
N TYR A 458 -1.17 5.47 15.77
CA TYR A 458 0.00 6.35 15.92
C TYR A 458 0.22 6.82 17.37
N ASP A 459 -0.64 6.44 18.33
CA ASP A 459 -0.50 6.83 19.74
C ASP A 459 0.44 5.91 20.53
N PHE A 460 1.49 5.44 19.86
CA PHE A 460 2.45 4.49 20.41
C PHE A 460 3.17 5.05 21.64
N VAL A 461 3.54 6.34 21.63
CA VAL A 461 4.22 6.98 22.77
C VAL A 461 3.32 7.03 24.01
N VAL A 462 2.02 7.31 23.83
CA VAL A 462 1.04 7.34 24.91
C VAL A 462 0.85 5.94 25.52
N LYS A 463 0.92 4.91 24.67
CA LYS A 463 0.85 3.49 25.06
C LYS A 463 2.19 2.90 25.52
N ASN A 464 3.21 3.73 25.77
CA ASN A 464 4.57 3.31 26.16
C ASN A 464 5.23 2.31 25.18
N CYS A 465 4.85 2.39 23.90
CA CYS A 465 5.44 1.65 22.80
C CYS A 465 6.55 2.49 22.13
N GLN A 466 7.35 1.86 21.27
CA GLN A 466 8.46 2.50 20.55
C GLN A 466 8.16 2.74 19.07
N GLY A 467 7.11 2.15 18.51
CA GLY A 467 6.67 2.44 17.14
C GLY A 467 5.27 1.93 16.89
N PHE A 468 4.88 1.85 15.61
CA PHE A 468 3.58 1.33 15.21
C PHE A 468 3.69 0.40 14.00
N TYR A 469 2.74 -0.51 13.87
CA TYR A 469 2.61 -1.38 12.70
C TYR A 469 1.14 -1.53 12.32
N PHE A 470 0.84 -1.39 11.03
CA PHE A 470 -0.53 -1.56 10.53
C PHE A 470 -0.75 -2.99 10.06
N ALA A 471 -1.61 -3.71 10.77
CA ALA A 471 -1.96 -5.09 10.54
C ALA A 471 -3.46 -5.23 10.23
N PRO A 472 -3.86 -6.20 9.39
CA PRO A 472 -5.27 -6.46 9.14
C PRO A 472 -5.98 -6.95 10.42
N LYS A 473 -6.76 -6.06 11.06
CA LYS A 473 -7.56 -6.37 12.25
C LYS A 473 -9.02 -6.71 11.96
N THR A 474 -9.47 -6.66 10.70
CA THR A 474 -10.87 -7.00 10.39
C THR A 474 -11.17 -8.43 10.83
N ALA A 475 -12.22 -8.58 11.62
CA ALA A 475 -12.66 -9.88 12.07
C ALA A 475 -13.14 -10.68 10.86
N ALA A 476 -12.29 -11.57 10.35
CA ALA A 476 -12.73 -12.60 9.43
C ALA A 476 -13.87 -13.48 10.02
N TYR A 477 -14.92 -13.66 9.23
CA TYR A 477 -16.12 -14.45 9.56
C TYR A 477 -16.22 -15.68 8.67
N GLU A 478 -16.87 -16.73 9.18
CA GLU A 478 -17.18 -17.92 8.39
C GLU A 478 -18.09 -17.57 7.20
N PHE A 479 -17.86 -18.24 6.06
CA PHE A 479 -18.58 -17.94 4.82
C PHE A 479 -20.10 -18.14 4.93
N GLU A 480 -20.53 -19.10 5.76
CA GLU A 480 -21.95 -19.31 6.05
C GLU A 480 -22.59 -18.11 6.77
N VAL A 481 -21.85 -17.47 7.69
CA VAL A 481 -22.31 -16.27 8.41
C VAL A 481 -22.45 -15.10 7.44
N LEU A 482 -21.46 -14.91 6.56
CA LEU A 482 -21.52 -13.90 5.51
C LEU A 482 -22.68 -14.13 4.54
N ALA A 483 -22.92 -15.40 4.17
CA ALA A 483 -24.00 -15.78 3.28
C ALA A 483 -25.38 -15.43 3.86
N LYS A 484 -25.62 -15.74 5.14
CA LYS A 484 -26.87 -15.45 5.86
C LYS A 484 -27.14 -13.95 6.05
N LYS A 485 -26.08 -13.13 6.07
CA LYS A 485 -26.17 -11.67 6.16
C LYS A 485 -26.41 -11.00 4.81
N SER A 486 -26.26 -11.72 3.71
CA SER A 486 -26.59 -11.20 2.39
C SER A 486 -28.08 -10.91 2.27
N GLU A 487 -28.39 -9.95 1.40
CA GLU A 487 -29.75 -9.66 0.99
C GLU A 487 -30.09 -10.50 -0.24
N GLY A 488 -31.22 -11.19 -0.21
CA GLY A 488 -31.65 -12.10 -1.27
C GLY A 488 -31.06 -13.49 -1.10
N ILE A 489 -30.35 -13.98 -2.13
CA ILE A 489 -29.73 -15.31 -2.06
C ILE A 489 -28.68 -15.42 -0.95
N ASP A 490 -28.69 -16.57 -0.24
CA ASP A 490 -27.77 -16.89 0.84
C ASP A 490 -26.40 -17.34 0.28
N THR A 491 -25.64 -16.39 -0.24
CA THR A 491 -24.27 -16.61 -0.69
C THR A 491 -23.32 -15.51 -0.25
N TRP A 492 -22.03 -15.76 -0.38
CA TRP A 492 -20.96 -14.79 -0.16
C TRP A 492 -20.28 -14.47 -1.49
N GLY A 493 -19.35 -13.52 -1.49
CA GLY A 493 -18.54 -13.23 -2.66
C GLY A 493 -17.21 -12.60 -2.31
N VAL A 494 -16.47 -12.29 -3.36
CA VAL A 494 -15.20 -11.59 -3.28
C VAL A 494 -15.23 -10.33 -4.13
N LEU A 495 -14.60 -9.28 -3.62
CA LEU A 495 -14.26 -8.07 -4.36
C LEU A 495 -12.74 -8.01 -4.46
N ARG A 496 -12.23 -8.01 -5.68
CA ARG A 496 -10.81 -7.89 -5.98
C ARG A 496 -10.57 -6.64 -6.82
N GLY A 497 -9.46 -5.94 -6.60
CA GLY A 497 -9.08 -4.83 -7.45
C GLY A 497 -7.60 -4.54 -7.43
N ASP A 498 -7.17 -3.74 -8.40
CA ASP A 498 -5.78 -3.45 -8.71
C ASP A 498 -5.65 -2.05 -9.35
N VAL A 499 -4.68 -1.26 -8.90
CA VAL A 499 -4.46 0.11 -9.37
C VAL A 499 -3.96 0.11 -10.80
N ASP A 500 -4.64 0.87 -11.65
CA ASP A 500 -4.38 0.90 -13.06
C ASP A 500 -3.10 1.67 -13.38
N ASN A 501 -2.19 1.01 -14.09
CA ASN A 501 -1.00 1.62 -14.67
C ASN A 501 -0.02 2.23 -13.65
N LEU A 502 -0.04 1.80 -12.39
CA LEU A 502 0.79 2.38 -11.33
C LEU A 502 2.28 2.42 -11.69
N GLY A 503 2.82 1.29 -12.17
CA GLY A 503 4.21 1.22 -12.62
C GLY A 503 4.53 2.19 -13.77
N LYS A 504 3.59 2.41 -14.69
CA LYS A 504 3.75 3.39 -15.79
C LYS A 504 3.66 4.82 -15.26
N LEU A 505 2.73 5.10 -14.35
CA LEU A 505 2.57 6.40 -13.68
C LEU A 505 3.84 6.80 -12.94
N PHE A 506 4.47 5.86 -12.22
CA PHE A 506 5.70 6.14 -11.47
C PHE A 506 6.89 6.40 -12.40
N ARG A 507 6.90 5.81 -13.60
CA ARG A 507 7.94 6.03 -14.61
C ARG A 507 7.76 7.32 -15.40
N GLU A 508 6.57 7.54 -15.95
CA GLU A 508 6.34 8.57 -16.98
C GLU A 508 5.47 9.73 -16.48
N GLY A 509 4.83 9.57 -15.33
CA GLY A 509 3.75 10.44 -14.91
C GLY A 509 4.18 11.75 -14.25
N PHE A 510 5.45 11.96 -13.91
CA PHE A 510 5.82 13.22 -13.27
C PHE A 510 6.18 14.28 -14.32
N ALA A 511 5.57 15.46 -14.20
CA ALA A 511 5.85 16.59 -15.08
C ALA A 511 7.21 17.27 -14.79
N ASP A 512 7.71 17.16 -13.56
CA ASP A 512 8.99 17.69 -13.11
C ASP A 512 10.02 16.57 -12.93
N LYS A 513 11.28 16.97 -12.69
CA LYS A 513 12.36 16.06 -12.32
C LYS A 513 11.99 15.25 -11.08
N ILE A 514 12.01 13.93 -11.19
CA ILE A 514 11.73 12.99 -10.11
C ILE A 514 12.97 12.82 -9.26
N THR A 515 12.81 12.89 -7.94
CA THR A 515 13.86 12.51 -6.98
C THR A 515 13.55 11.15 -6.38
N ILE A 516 14.57 10.52 -5.80
CA ILE A 516 14.38 9.28 -5.04
C ILE A 516 13.35 9.46 -3.90
N THR A 517 13.33 10.65 -3.31
CA THR A 517 12.40 11.05 -2.26
C THR A 517 10.97 11.20 -2.78
N SER A 518 10.76 11.72 -4.00
CA SER A 518 9.43 11.75 -4.64
C SER A 518 8.85 10.33 -4.79
N ILE A 519 9.66 9.37 -5.25
CA ILE A 519 9.24 7.98 -5.41
C ILE A 519 8.93 7.34 -4.06
N ALA A 520 9.79 7.57 -3.06
CA ALA A 520 9.61 7.08 -1.70
C ALA A 520 8.31 7.61 -1.07
N ALA A 521 8.08 8.91 -1.15
CA ALA A 521 6.89 9.58 -0.61
C ALA A 521 5.60 9.11 -1.29
N LEU A 522 5.60 8.97 -2.61
CA LEU A 522 4.44 8.52 -3.37
C LEU A 522 4.05 7.08 -3.03
N SER A 523 5.04 6.20 -2.94
CA SER A 523 4.83 4.80 -2.58
C SER A 523 4.38 4.64 -1.13
N ARG A 524 4.92 5.46 -0.21
CA ARG A 524 4.45 5.52 1.18
C ARG A 524 2.98 5.93 1.24
N ALA A 525 2.59 7.01 0.57
CA ALA A 525 1.21 7.47 0.53
C ALA A 525 0.26 6.39 -0.06
N MET A 526 0.69 5.68 -1.11
CA MET A 526 -0.11 4.59 -1.67
C MET A 526 -0.21 3.39 -0.71
N GLY A 527 0.90 3.02 -0.05
CA GLY A 527 0.93 1.99 0.98
C GLY A 527 0.04 2.33 2.17
N GLU A 528 -0.01 3.60 2.59
CA GLU A 528 -0.91 4.08 3.64
C GLU A 528 -2.38 3.96 3.24
N PHE A 529 -2.74 4.25 1.98
CA PHE A 529 -4.10 4.05 1.50
C PHE A 529 -4.57 2.61 1.63
N PHE A 530 -3.82 1.65 1.08
CA PHE A 530 -4.25 0.24 1.11
C PHE A 530 -3.98 -0.46 2.44
N GLY A 531 -2.96 -0.04 3.20
CA GLY A 531 -2.61 -0.64 4.48
C GLY A 531 -3.44 -0.14 5.66
N VAL A 532 -3.89 1.12 5.61
CA VAL A 532 -4.54 1.81 6.73
C VAL A 532 -5.95 2.24 6.36
N TYR A 533 -6.08 3.24 5.48
CA TYR A 533 -7.37 3.87 5.16
C TYR A 533 -8.38 2.89 4.59
N PHE A 534 -7.91 1.92 3.79
CA PHE A 534 -8.73 0.85 3.25
C PHE A 534 -9.37 0.00 4.35
N ASN A 535 -8.59 -0.36 5.39
CA ASN A 535 -9.10 -1.19 6.48
C ASN A 535 -10.12 -0.42 7.33
N ASP A 536 -9.88 0.88 7.56
CA ASP A 536 -10.80 1.74 8.31
C ASP A 536 -12.11 1.96 7.53
N LEU A 537 -12.02 2.15 6.22
CA LEU A 537 -13.18 2.22 5.34
C LEU A 537 -14.07 0.98 5.44
N LEU A 538 -13.47 -0.21 5.55
CA LEU A 538 -14.24 -1.45 5.68
C LEU A 538 -14.94 -1.59 7.04
N LYS A 539 -14.46 -0.92 8.10
CA LYS A 539 -15.14 -0.91 9.41
C LYS A 539 -16.56 -0.33 9.31
N GLU A 540 -16.82 0.60 8.39
CA GLU A 540 -18.17 1.17 8.14
C GLU A 540 -19.20 0.09 7.76
N PHE A 541 -18.75 -1.03 7.19
CA PHE A 541 -19.60 -2.14 6.75
C PHE A 541 -19.73 -3.25 7.81
N GLY A 542 -19.16 -3.03 9.00
CA GLY A 542 -19.29 -3.88 10.16
C GLY A 542 -18.84 -5.31 9.90
N ASP A 543 -19.69 -6.26 10.28
CA ASP A 543 -19.39 -7.69 10.26
C ASP A 543 -19.86 -8.42 8.99
N THR A 544 -20.05 -7.66 7.91
CA THR A 544 -20.50 -8.16 6.60
C THR A 544 -19.36 -8.32 5.58
N VAL A 545 -18.19 -7.77 5.87
CA VAL A 545 -17.00 -7.84 5.00
C VAL A 545 -15.75 -7.91 5.85
N TYR A 546 -14.66 -8.43 5.27
CA TYR A 546 -13.33 -8.34 5.85
C TYR A 546 -12.25 -8.33 4.77
N THR A 547 -11.11 -7.70 5.08
CA THR A 547 -9.94 -7.67 4.20
C THR A 547 -9.22 -9.01 4.29
N VAL A 548 -8.97 -9.65 3.15
CA VAL A 548 -8.04 -10.76 3.06
C VAL A 548 -6.63 -10.21 2.93
N TYR A 549 -6.42 -9.31 1.99
CA TYR A 549 -5.16 -8.62 1.77
C TYR A 549 -5.45 -7.26 1.12
N ALA A 550 -4.68 -6.25 1.49
CA ALA A 550 -4.66 -4.96 0.83
C ALA A 550 -3.27 -4.36 1.03
N GLY A 551 -2.55 -4.06 -0.05
CA GLY A 551 -1.21 -3.50 0.07
C GLY A 551 -0.54 -3.23 -1.25
N GLY A 552 0.19 -2.12 -1.33
CA GLY A 552 0.83 -1.67 -2.57
C GLY A 552 -0.20 -1.15 -3.55
N ASP A 553 -0.64 -2.00 -4.47
CA ASP A 553 -1.50 -1.66 -5.60
C ASP A 553 -2.74 -2.57 -5.74
N ASP A 554 -2.83 -3.69 -5.02
CA ASP A 554 -3.96 -4.60 -5.09
C ASP A 554 -4.66 -4.83 -3.74
N PHE A 555 -5.92 -5.24 -3.82
CA PHE A 555 -6.75 -5.57 -2.66
C PHE A 555 -7.71 -6.72 -2.95
N PHE A 556 -8.05 -7.45 -1.89
CA PHE A 556 -8.95 -8.59 -1.90
C PHE A 556 -9.82 -8.57 -0.64
N VAL A 557 -11.13 -8.51 -0.85
CA VAL A 557 -12.16 -8.45 0.20
C VAL A 557 -13.10 -9.63 0.05
N VAL A 558 -13.46 -10.25 1.17
CA VAL A 558 -14.51 -11.27 1.24
C VAL A 558 -15.69 -10.66 1.98
N GLY A 559 -16.92 -10.97 1.55
CA GLY A 559 -18.09 -10.48 2.26
C GLY A 559 -19.43 -10.99 1.76
N SER A 560 -20.48 -10.51 2.40
CA SER A 560 -21.86 -10.65 1.93
C SER A 560 -22.02 -10.02 0.55
N TRP A 561 -22.48 -10.81 -0.42
CA TRP A 561 -22.40 -10.41 -1.83
C TRP A 561 -23.16 -9.12 -2.14
N SER A 562 -24.28 -8.88 -1.44
CA SER A 562 -25.13 -7.68 -1.63
C SER A 562 -24.47 -6.39 -1.11
N VAL A 563 -23.44 -6.51 -0.26
CA VAL A 563 -22.69 -5.39 0.31
C VAL A 563 -21.50 -5.02 -0.57
N LEU A 564 -20.85 -5.99 -1.21
CA LEU A 564 -19.63 -5.78 -2.04
C LEU A 564 -19.77 -4.69 -3.12
N PRO A 565 -20.90 -4.56 -3.86
CA PRO A 565 -21.09 -3.45 -4.80
C PRO A 565 -21.03 -2.07 -4.14
N LYS A 566 -21.56 -1.93 -2.92
CA LYS A 566 -21.56 -0.68 -2.15
C LYS A 566 -20.14 -0.35 -1.68
N VAL A 567 -19.40 -1.36 -1.21
CA VAL A 567 -17.99 -1.25 -0.86
C VAL A 567 -17.17 -0.76 -2.05
N ALA A 568 -17.33 -1.38 -3.22
CA ALA A 568 -16.59 -1.02 -4.42
C ALA A 568 -16.81 0.44 -4.85
N LEU A 569 -18.07 0.91 -4.85
CA LEU A 569 -18.41 2.29 -5.18
C LEU A 569 -17.84 3.30 -4.17
N LYS A 570 -17.97 3.00 -2.86
CA LYS A 570 -17.40 3.84 -1.80
C LYS A 570 -15.88 3.90 -1.95
N LEU A 571 -15.21 2.75 -2.10
CA LEU A 571 -13.77 2.66 -2.27
C LEU A 571 -13.29 3.45 -3.49
N ARG A 572 -13.97 3.33 -4.64
CA ARG A 572 -13.63 4.10 -5.85
C ARG A 572 -13.69 5.59 -5.59
N ARG A 573 -14.73 6.07 -4.90
CA ARG A 573 -14.87 7.48 -4.53
C ARG A 573 -13.77 7.94 -3.57
N GLN A 574 -13.49 7.17 -2.52
CA GLN A 574 -12.46 7.52 -1.54
C GLN A 574 -11.06 7.56 -2.17
N PHE A 575 -10.76 6.59 -3.05
CA PHE A 575 -9.51 6.57 -3.80
C PHE A 575 -9.38 7.78 -4.73
N THR A 576 -10.44 8.18 -5.44
CA THR A 576 -10.43 9.42 -6.24
C THR A 576 -10.08 10.63 -5.40
N LEU A 577 -10.71 10.77 -4.23
CA LEU A 577 -10.49 11.92 -3.35
C LEU A 577 -9.06 11.91 -2.80
N TYR A 578 -8.57 10.74 -2.37
CA TYR A 578 -7.20 10.57 -1.85
C TYR A 578 -6.15 10.93 -2.91
N CYS A 579 -6.37 10.48 -4.15
CA CYS A 579 -5.53 10.77 -5.31
C CYS A 579 -5.80 12.16 -5.93
N ALA A 580 -6.34 13.12 -5.16
CA ALA A 580 -6.51 14.51 -5.58
C ALA A 580 -7.39 14.69 -6.84
N GLY A 581 -8.34 13.78 -7.08
CA GLY A 581 -9.18 13.80 -8.28
C GLY A 581 -8.44 13.45 -9.58
N ASN A 582 -7.22 12.91 -9.48
CA ASN A 582 -6.41 12.60 -10.64
C ASN A 582 -7.05 11.49 -11.49
N ARG A 583 -7.31 11.81 -12.76
CA ARG A 583 -8.02 10.92 -13.71
C ARG A 583 -7.13 9.85 -14.33
N ASP A 584 -5.81 9.91 -14.14
CA ASP A 584 -4.89 8.84 -14.53
C ASP A 584 -4.67 7.82 -13.38
N LEU A 585 -4.91 8.22 -12.12
CA LEU A 585 -4.84 7.34 -10.95
C LEU A 585 -6.20 6.71 -10.68
N THR A 586 -6.38 5.51 -11.19
CA THR A 586 -7.64 4.75 -11.15
C THR A 586 -7.37 3.32 -10.72
N PHE A 587 -8.42 2.53 -10.45
CA PHE A 587 -8.27 1.09 -10.26
C PHE A 587 -9.39 0.35 -10.98
N SER A 588 -9.05 -0.85 -11.42
CA SER A 588 -10.01 -1.80 -11.97
C SER A 588 -10.38 -2.83 -10.91
N ALA A 589 -11.62 -3.29 -10.91
CA ALA A 589 -12.13 -4.23 -9.91
C ALA A 589 -13.01 -5.32 -10.52
N ALA A 590 -13.21 -6.41 -9.78
CA ALA A 590 -14.14 -7.47 -10.11
C ALA A 590 -14.84 -7.97 -8.85
N ILE A 591 -16.13 -8.24 -8.98
CA ILE A 591 -16.94 -8.89 -7.95
C ILE A 591 -17.40 -10.25 -8.47
N LYS A 592 -17.05 -11.30 -7.73
CA LYS A 592 -17.49 -12.66 -8.02
C LYS A 592 -18.27 -13.24 -6.84
N LEU A 593 -19.44 -13.78 -7.14
CA LEU A 593 -20.29 -14.49 -6.17
C LEU A 593 -19.88 -15.96 -6.11
N ALA A 594 -19.87 -16.51 -4.90
CA ALA A 594 -19.75 -17.95 -4.73
C ALA A 594 -21.05 -18.64 -5.22
N PRO A 595 -20.96 -19.81 -5.86
CA PRO A 595 -22.14 -20.59 -6.23
C PRO A 595 -22.99 -21.01 -5.01
N ASN A 596 -22.34 -21.26 -3.87
CA ASN A 596 -22.97 -21.55 -2.58
C ASN A 596 -21.97 -21.31 -1.44
N PHE A 597 -22.42 -21.37 -0.19
CA PHE A 597 -21.60 -21.08 0.98
C PHE A 597 -20.49 -22.10 1.27
N LYS A 598 -20.56 -23.32 0.72
CA LYS A 598 -19.53 -24.37 0.86
C LYS A 598 -18.46 -24.31 -0.23
N HIS A 599 -18.58 -23.39 -1.18
CA HIS A 599 -17.63 -23.32 -2.28
C HIS A 599 -16.24 -22.88 -1.78
N PRO A 600 -15.13 -23.52 -2.24
CA PRO A 600 -13.79 -23.17 -1.79
C PRO A 600 -13.38 -21.74 -2.16
N LEU A 601 -12.70 -21.03 -1.24
CA LEU A 601 -12.24 -19.66 -1.47
C LEU A 601 -11.33 -19.54 -2.70
N PHE A 602 -10.38 -20.46 -2.83
CA PHE A 602 -9.43 -20.49 -3.94
C PHE A 602 -10.11 -20.36 -5.30
N LYS A 603 -11.19 -21.12 -5.54
CA LYS A 603 -11.90 -21.11 -6.82
C LYS A 603 -12.61 -19.78 -7.07
N VAL A 604 -13.29 -19.22 -6.07
CA VAL A 604 -13.96 -17.91 -6.22
C VAL A 604 -12.91 -16.80 -6.42
N ALA A 605 -11.78 -16.88 -5.73
CA ALA A 605 -10.66 -15.95 -5.86
C ALA A 605 -10.03 -15.98 -7.26
N GLN A 606 -9.84 -17.18 -7.82
CA GLN A 606 -9.34 -17.39 -9.18
C GLN A 606 -10.34 -16.87 -10.23
N GLU A 607 -11.63 -17.22 -10.11
CA GLU A 607 -12.65 -16.73 -11.05
C GLU A 607 -12.79 -15.18 -10.98
N ALA A 608 -12.60 -14.58 -9.81
CA ALA A 608 -12.57 -13.13 -9.66
C ALA A 608 -11.33 -12.49 -10.30
N TYR A 609 -10.18 -13.16 -10.24
CA TYR A 609 -8.96 -12.73 -10.92
C TYR A 609 -9.11 -12.77 -12.43
N GLU A 610 -9.59 -13.88 -12.97
CA GLU A 610 -9.88 -14.05 -14.40
C GLU A 610 -10.86 -12.96 -14.86
N LEU A 611 -11.93 -12.73 -14.08
CA LEU A 611 -12.90 -11.68 -14.36
C LEU A 611 -12.29 -10.26 -14.36
N LEU A 612 -11.35 -9.97 -13.46
CA LEU A 612 -10.63 -8.70 -13.39
C LEU A 612 -9.76 -8.50 -14.63
N GLU A 613 -8.91 -9.47 -14.97
CA GLU A 613 -7.95 -9.38 -16.08
C GLU A 613 -8.66 -9.39 -17.45
N GLU A 614 -9.57 -10.34 -17.67
CA GLU A 614 -10.21 -10.55 -18.98
C GLU A 614 -11.33 -9.56 -19.29
N LYS A 615 -11.92 -8.91 -18.29
CA LYS A 615 -13.03 -7.96 -18.50
C LYS A 615 -12.69 -6.54 -18.07
N ALA A 616 -12.35 -6.32 -16.81
CA ALA A 616 -12.19 -4.97 -16.27
C ALA A 616 -10.89 -4.30 -16.77
N LYS A 617 -9.80 -5.07 -16.93
CA LYS A 617 -8.52 -4.56 -17.43
C LYS A 617 -8.32 -4.69 -18.95
N THR A 618 -9.21 -5.38 -19.64
CA THR A 618 -9.14 -5.54 -21.10
C THR A 618 -9.71 -4.32 -21.82
N GLY A 619 -8.95 -3.79 -22.79
CA GLY A 619 -9.29 -2.55 -23.49
C GLY A 619 -8.98 -1.31 -22.66
N SER A 620 -9.98 -0.45 -22.42
CA SER A 620 -9.85 0.64 -21.45
C SER A 620 -10.01 0.12 -20.01
N LYS A 621 -9.06 0.45 -19.14
CA LYS A 621 -9.12 0.18 -17.68
C LYS A 621 -10.09 1.16 -16.98
N ASP A 622 -10.01 1.34 -15.66
CA ASP A 622 -10.93 2.12 -14.81
C ASP A 622 -12.37 1.59 -14.86
N LYS A 623 -12.51 0.28 -14.66
CA LYS A 623 -13.79 -0.44 -14.74
C LYS A 623 -14.01 -1.39 -13.59
N ILE A 624 -15.26 -1.78 -13.40
CA ILE A 624 -15.64 -2.87 -12.52
C ILE A 624 -16.35 -3.97 -13.31
N ALA A 625 -15.93 -5.21 -13.09
CA ALA A 625 -16.60 -6.39 -13.60
C ALA A 625 -17.55 -6.98 -12.55
N PHE A 626 -18.81 -7.19 -12.92
CA PHE A 626 -19.85 -7.75 -12.07
C PHE A 626 -20.87 -8.51 -12.92
N LEU A 627 -21.35 -9.66 -12.42
CA LEU A 627 -22.28 -10.53 -13.17
C LEU A 627 -21.77 -10.83 -14.60
N ASP A 628 -20.48 -11.19 -14.68
CA ASP A 628 -19.76 -11.59 -15.89
C ASP A 628 -19.67 -10.51 -17.00
N ARG A 629 -19.87 -9.24 -16.64
CA ARG A 629 -19.78 -8.08 -17.55
C ARG A 629 -18.95 -6.96 -16.92
N ALA A 630 -18.23 -6.21 -17.76
CA ALA A 630 -17.52 -5.00 -17.33
C ALA A 630 -18.39 -3.75 -17.52
N TYR A 631 -18.24 -2.81 -16.58
CA TYR A 631 -18.89 -1.52 -16.55
C TYR A 631 -17.87 -0.44 -16.20
N THR A 632 -17.97 0.73 -16.81
CA THR A 632 -17.39 1.93 -16.22
C THR A 632 -18.03 2.19 -14.85
N TRP A 633 -17.33 2.92 -13.98
CA TRP A 633 -17.86 3.22 -12.64
C TRP A 633 -19.18 4.01 -12.66
N ASP A 634 -19.37 4.88 -13.66
CA ASP A 634 -20.64 5.59 -13.86
C ASP A 634 -21.76 4.64 -14.31
N GLU A 635 -21.49 3.76 -15.29
CA GLU A 635 -22.44 2.71 -15.69
C GLU A 635 -22.81 1.81 -14.53
N PHE A 636 -21.85 1.45 -13.67
CA PHE A 636 -22.10 0.63 -12.49
C PHE A 636 -22.99 1.34 -11.45
N SER A 637 -22.78 2.65 -11.24
CA SER A 637 -23.66 3.46 -10.39
C SER A 637 -25.08 3.55 -10.97
N ARG A 638 -25.23 3.73 -12.29
CA ARG A 638 -26.53 3.74 -12.97
C ARG A 638 -27.21 2.38 -12.91
N LEU A 639 -26.43 1.30 -13.04
CA LEU A 639 -26.88 -0.09 -12.90
C LEU A 639 -27.49 -0.33 -11.51
N GLN A 640 -26.79 0.11 -10.45
CA GLN A 640 -27.30 0.04 -9.07
C GLN A 640 -28.61 0.83 -8.91
N GLY A 641 -28.67 2.06 -9.41
CA GLY A 641 -29.87 2.88 -9.35
C GLY A 641 -31.08 2.26 -10.04
N LEU A 642 -30.90 1.71 -11.26
CA LEU A 642 -31.97 1.02 -11.98
C LEU A 642 -32.42 -0.25 -11.24
N LYS A 643 -31.47 -1.01 -10.67
CA LYS A 643 -31.77 -2.18 -9.82
C LYS A 643 -32.63 -1.77 -8.63
N ASP A 644 -32.26 -0.70 -7.92
CA ASP A 644 -33.02 -0.22 -6.75
C ASP A 644 -34.44 0.21 -7.12
N HIS A 645 -34.61 0.84 -8.29
CA HIS A 645 -35.94 1.17 -8.81
C HIS A 645 -36.79 -0.07 -9.10
N ILE A 646 -36.22 -1.10 -9.76
CA ILE A 646 -36.90 -2.38 -10.03
C ILE A 646 -37.33 -3.02 -8.71
N LYS A 647 -36.42 -3.12 -7.75
CA LYS A 647 -36.66 -3.71 -6.43
C LYS A 647 -37.76 -2.98 -5.67
N LYS A 648 -37.74 -1.64 -5.66
CA LYS A 648 -38.79 -0.82 -5.03
C LYS A 648 -40.18 -1.11 -5.61
N VAL A 649 -40.28 -1.25 -6.93
CA VAL A 649 -41.57 -1.54 -7.59
C VAL A 649 -42.09 -2.93 -7.20
N VAL A 650 -41.22 -3.94 -7.17
CA VAL A 650 -41.62 -5.30 -6.74
C VAL A 650 -42.03 -5.32 -5.27
N GLN A 651 -41.23 -4.71 -4.38
CA GLN A 651 -41.56 -4.61 -2.94
C GLN A 651 -42.82 -3.78 -2.67
N GLY A 652 -43.15 -2.81 -3.54
CA GLY A 652 -44.39 -2.01 -3.47
C GLY A 652 -45.67 -2.78 -3.88
N GLY A 653 -45.55 -4.06 -4.24
CA GLY A 653 -46.66 -4.93 -4.65
C GLY A 653 -46.70 -5.22 -6.16
N GLY A 654 -45.68 -4.84 -6.92
CA GLY A 654 -45.53 -5.23 -8.32
C GLY A 654 -45.11 -6.69 -8.48
N SER A 655 -45.56 -7.34 -9.56
CA SER A 655 -45.18 -8.73 -9.85
C SER A 655 -43.72 -8.86 -10.27
N ARG A 656 -43.07 -9.98 -9.92
CA ARG A 656 -41.71 -10.32 -10.40
C ARG A 656 -41.61 -10.50 -11.93
N ALA A 657 -42.75 -10.53 -12.66
CA ALA A 657 -42.80 -10.61 -14.12
C ALA A 657 -41.96 -9.54 -14.84
N ILE A 658 -41.79 -8.35 -14.25
CA ILE A 658 -40.91 -7.29 -14.77
C ILE A 658 -39.49 -7.81 -15.06
N ILE A 659 -38.95 -8.69 -14.22
CA ILE A 659 -37.59 -9.25 -14.38
C ILE A 659 -37.49 -10.00 -15.71
N GLN A 660 -38.49 -10.84 -16.02
CA GLN A 660 -38.54 -11.62 -17.25
C GLN A 660 -38.71 -10.72 -18.49
N HIS A 661 -39.50 -9.65 -18.37
CA HIS A 661 -39.67 -8.67 -19.45
C HIS A 661 -38.32 -8.00 -19.78
N LEU A 662 -37.55 -7.64 -18.76
CA LEU A 662 -36.23 -7.02 -18.91
C LEU A 662 -35.15 -8.02 -19.38
N TYR A 663 -35.26 -9.32 -19.11
CA TYR A 663 -34.39 -10.33 -19.72
C TYR A 663 -34.60 -10.49 -21.22
N GLY A 664 -35.82 -10.28 -21.70
CA GLY A 664 -36.13 -10.26 -23.13
C GLY A 664 -35.28 -9.27 -23.93
N ILE A 665 -34.70 -8.25 -23.28
CA ILE A 665 -33.77 -7.27 -23.88
C ILE A 665 -32.51 -7.95 -24.42
N LYS A 666 -31.98 -8.98 -23.75
CA LYS A 666 -30.78 -9.70 -24.22
C LYS A 666 -30.99 -10.31 -25.60
N ASN A 667 -32.19 -10.83 -25.86
CA ASN A 667 -32.56 -11.38 -27.15
C ASN A 667 -32.76 -10.30 -28.21
N LEU A 668 -33.25 -9.11 -27.82
CA LEU A 668 -33.42 -7.97 -28.73
C LEU A 668 -32.09 -7.35 -29.17
N LEU A 669 -31.12 -7.25 -28.24
CA LEU A 669 -29.78 -6.73 -28.54
C LEU A 669 -28.98 -7.70 -29.42
N ASN A 670 -28.99 -9.00 -29.10
CA ASN A 670 -28.27 -10.01 -29.88
C ASN A 670 -28.85 -10.25 -31.29
N ALA A 671 -30.16 -10.00 -31.50
CA ALA A 671 -30.80 -10.14 -32.80
C ALA A 671 -30.35 -9.07 -33.81
N GLY A 672 -30.03 -7.86 -33.35
CA GLY A 672 -29.52 -6.77 -34.19
C GLY A 672 -28.08 -6.96 -34.66
N GLU A 673 -27.28 -7.78 -33.97
CA GLU A 673 -25.90 -8.10 -34.36
C GLU A 673 -25.79 -9.25 -35.38
N ARG A 674 -26.79 -10.14 -35.45
CA ARG A 674 -26.74 -11.37 -36.27
C ARG A 674 -27.62 -11.35 -37.51
N GLU A 675 -28.65 -10.50 -37.57
CA GLU A 675 -29.54 -10.36 -38.72
C GLU A 675 -29.82 -8.88 -39.01
N ALA A 676 -30.02 -8.53 -40.29
CA ALA A 676 -30.51 -7.22 -40.74
C ALA A 676 -32.01 -7.00 -40.38
N SER A 677 -32.41 -7.40 -39.18
CA SER A 677 -33.77 -7.37 -38.65
C SER A 677 -33.87 -6.30 -37.57
N TYR A 678 -34.75 -5.33 -37.77
CA TYR A 678 -34.96 -4.26 -36.80
C TYR A 678 -35.40 -4.83 -35.43
N PRO A 679 -34.72 -4.46 -34.32
CA PRO A 679 -35.09 -4.90 -32.99
C PRO A 679 -36.56 -4.54 -32.72
N LYS A 680 -37.37 -5.51 -32.27
CA LYS A 680 -38.80 -5.31 -31.97
C LYS A 680 -39.00 -4.57 -30.64
N VAL A 681 -38.37 -3.40 -30.46
CA VAL A 681 -38.41 -2.57 -29.24
C VAL A 681 -39.84 -2.24 -28.83
N TRP A 682 -40.75 -2.04 -29.79
CA TRP A 682 -42.17 -1.82 -29.54
C TRP A 682 -42.84 -2.93 -28.72
N ARG A 683 -42.38 -4.19 -28.80
CA ARG A 683 -42.90 -5.29 -27.98
C ARG A 683 -42.55 -5.10 -26.51
N LEU A 684 -41.33 -4.66 -26.23
CA LEU A 684 -40.88 -4.33 -24.88
C LEU A 684 -41.67 -3.13 -24.33
N VAL A 685 -41.85 -2.07 -25.12
CA VAL A 685 -42.66 -0.90 -24.73
C VAL A 685 -44.09 -1.31 -24.39
N TYR A 686 -44.69 -2.18 -25.20
CA TYR A 686 -46.03 -2.70 -24.96
C TYR A 686 -46.10 -3.51 -23.66
N GLN A 687 -45.15 -4.44 -23.47
CA GLN A 687 -45.07 -5.27 -22.27
C GLN A 687 -44.86 -4.44 -20.99
N LEU A 688 -44.00 -3.42 -21.04
CA LEU A 688 -43.77 -2.52 -19.91
C LEU A 688 -44.97 -1.63 -19.63
N SER A 689 -45.68 -1.16 -20.67
CA SER A 689 -46.92 -0.37 -20.51
C SER A 689 -48.01 -1.19 -19.84
N ARG A 690 -48.22 -2.44 -20.28
CA ARG A 690 -49.16 -3.36 -19.65
C ARG A 690 -48.79 -3.64 -18.20
N TYR A 691 -47.50 -3.85 -17.92
CA TYR A 691 -47.02 -4.05 -16.56
C TYR A 691 -47.30 -2.81 -15.68
N ARG A 692 -47.00 -1.60 -16.17
CA ARG A 692 -47.32 -0.34 -15.48
C ARG A 692 -48.80 -0.26 -15.10
N ASP A 693 -49.70 -0.54 -16.04
CA ASP A 693 -51.14 -0.41 -15.80
C ASP A 693 -51.66 -1.42 -14.77
N SER A 694 -50.93 -2.53 -14.55
CA SER A 694 -51.21 -3.49 -13.48
C SER A 694 -50.73 -3.06 -12.08
N LEU A 695 -49.87 -2.05 -11.99
CA LEU A 695 -49.38 -1.52 -10.71
C LEU A 695 -50.42 -0.63 -10.02
N LYS A 696 -50.30 -0.50 -8.69
CA LYS A 696 -51.02 0.51 -7.91
C LYS A 696 -50.81 1.91 -8.51
N LYS A 697 -51.87 2.73 -8.58
CA LYS A 697 -51.85 4.08 -9.20
C LYS A 697 -50.64 4.92 -8.75
N GLU A 698 -50.32 4.89 -7.47
CA GLU A 698 -49.19 5.63 -6.86
C GLU A 698 -47.82 5.24 -7.44
N LEU A 699 -47.65 4.00 -7.90
CA LEU A 699 -46.40 3.50 -8.49
C LEU A 699 -46.34 3.66 -10.01
N GLN A 700 -47.45 3.97 -10.69
CA GLN A 700 -47.50 4.01 -12.15
C GLN A 700 -46.64 5.14 -12.73
N THR A 701 -46.75 6.35 -12.16
CA THR A 701 -45.94 7.51 -12.56
C THR A 701 -44.47 7.24 -12.30
N TYR A 702 -44.15 6.75 -11.10
CA TYR A 702 -42.78 6.39 -10.73
C TYR A 702 -42.18 5.33 -11.67
N PHE A 703 -42.94 4.27 -11.99
CA PHE A 703 -42.50 3.22 -12.90
C PHE A 703 -42.20 3.74 -14.30
N ARG A 704 -43.05 4.64 -14.81
CA ARG A 704 -42.82 5.28 -16.12
C ARG A 704 -41.50 6.04 -16.10
N GLU A 705 -41.36 6.99 -15.19
CA GLU A 705 -40.23 7.93 -15.16
C GLU A 705 -38.89 7.26 -14.81
N LYS A 706 -38.91 6.29 -13.89
CA LYS A 706 -37.69 5.71 -13.31
C LYS A 706 -37.28 4.36 -13.90
N ILE A 707 -38.18 3.70 -14.63
CA ILE A 707 -37.89 2.41 -15.28
C ILE A 707 -38.16 2.49 -16.78
N MET A 708 -39.40 2.78 -17.22
CA MET A 708 -39.70 2.72 -18.65
C MET A 708 -38.84 3.67 -19.48
N ASP A 709 -38.80 4.94 -19.08
CA ASP A 709 -38.10 6.00 -19.82
C ASP A 709 -36.58 5.87 -19.72
N VAL A 710 -36.09 5.16 -18.69
CA VAL A 710 -34.65 4.86 -18.50
C VAL A 710 -34.23 3.61 -19.29
N VAL A 711 -35.14 2.65 -19.45
CA VAL A 711 -34.89 1.40 -20.20
C VAL A 711 -35.03 1.65 -21.70
N VAL A 712 -35.96 2.50 -22.13
CA VAL A 712 -36.26 2.77 -23.53
C VAL A 712 -35.95 4.23 -23.84
N PHE A 713 -34.84 4.49 -24.54
CA PHE A 713 -34.43 5.85 -24.89
C PHE A 713 -35.27 6.42 -26.04
N ASN A 714 -35.59 5.58 -27.03
CA ASN A 714 -36.45 5.90 -28.18
C ASN A 714 -37.02 4.60 -28.79
N THR A 715 -37.66 4.68 -29.96
CA THR A 715 -38.28 3.52 -30.64
C THR A 715 -37.29 2.48 -31.16
N THR A 716 -35.98 2.76 -31.12
CA THR A 716 -34.92 1.90 -31.67
C THR A 716 -33.81 1.56 -30.67
N GLU A 717 -33.63 2.32 -29.60
CA GLU A 717 -32.52 2.17 -28.65
C GLU A 717 -32.99 1.79 -27.25
N ILE A 718 -32.33 0.78 -26.67
CA ILE A 718 -32.61 0.24 -25.33
C ILE A 718 -31.35 0.38 -24.49
N ASN A 719 -31.53 0.70 -23.21
CA ASN A 719 -30.45 0.76 -22.24
C ASN A 719 -29.86 -0.64 -21.97
N PRO A 720 -28.58 -0.90 -22.32
CA PRO A 720 -27.96 -2.22 -22.15
C PRO A 720 -27.81 -2.64 -20.68
N LEU A 721 -27.94 -1.71 -19.74
CA LEU A 721 -27.89 -1.98 -18.29
C LEU A 721 -29.17 -2.62 -17.75
N ALA A 722 -30.28 -2.59 -18.49
CA ALA A 722 -31.57 -3.03 -18.01
C ALA A 722 -31.63 -4.53 -17.67
N SER A 723 -31.07 -5.39 -18.52
CA SER A 723 -31.04 -6.84 -18.27
C SER A 723 -30.14 -7.21 -17.08
N PRO A 724 -28.90 -6.68 -16.97
CA PRO A 724 -28.09 -6.89 -15.77
C PRO A 724 -28.70 -6.30 -14.49
N ALA A 725 -29.37 -5.13 -14.56
CA ALA A 725 -30.06 -4.55 -13.42
C ALA A 725 -31.19 -5.46 -12.93
N ALA A 726 -31.94 -6.05 -13.85
CA ALA A 726 -32.96 -7.04 -13.54
C ALA A 726 -32.37 -8.31 -12.91
N ARG A 727 -31.19 -8.77 -13.36
CA ARG A 727 -30.48 -9.91 -12.75
C ARG A 727 -30.02 -9.60 -11.33
N TRP A 728 -29.44 -8.42 -11.11
CA TRP A 728 -29.07 -8.02 -9.76
C TRP A 728 -30.32 -7.90 -8.86
N ALA A 729 -31.40 -7.28 -9.34
CA ALA A 729 -32.66 -7.19 -8.60
C ALA A 729 -33.22 -8.58 -8.27
N GLU A 730 -33.20 -9.52 -9.22
CA GLU A 730 -33.64 -10.90 -9.00
C GLU A 730 -32.87 -11.57 -7.86
N LEU A 731 -31.54 -11.43 -7.86
CA LEU A 731 -30.68 -12.02 -6.84
C LEU A 731 -30.96 -11.45 -5.45
N GLU A 732 -31.25 -10.14 -5.32
CA GLU A 732 -31.63 -9.51 -4.04
C GLU A 732 -33.08 -9.81 -3.63
N LEU A 733 -33.96 -10.08 -4.59
CA LEU A 733 -35.39 -10.32 -4.34
C LEU A 733 -35.73 -11.78 -4.08
N ARG A 734 -34.87 -12.74 -4.44
CA ARG A 734 -35.08 -14.17 -4.16
C ARG A 734 -35.23 -14.40 -2.66
N ALA A 735 -36.20 -15.23 -2.27
CA ALA A 735 -36.44 -15.52 -0.88
C ALA A 735 -35.30 -16.39 -0.32
N ARG A 736 -35.06 -16.29 0.99
CA ARG A 736 -34.14 -17.19 1.69
C ARG A 736 -34.68 -18.62 1.60
N GLY A 737 -33.94 -19.51 0.95
CA GLY A 737 -34.30 -20.93 0.83
C GLY A 737 -35.00 -21.38 -0.47
N ASP A 738 -35.12 -20.51 -1.49
CA ASP A 738 -35.59 -20.86 -2.86
C ASP A 738 -34.50 -21.46 -3.76
#